data_AF-A0A6B2CWA9-F1
#
_entry.id   AF-A0A6B2CWA9-F1
#
_cell.length_a   1.000
_cell.length_b   1.000
_cell.length_c   1.000
_cell.angle_alpha   90.00
_cell.angle_beta   90.00
_cell.angle_gamma   90.00
#
_symmetry.space_group_name_H-M   'P 1'
#
loop_
_entity.id
_entity.type
_entity.pdbx_description
1 polymer ?
#
loop_
_entity_poly.entity_id
_entity_poly.type
_entity_poly.pdbx_seq_one_letter_code
_entity_poly.pdbx_strand_id
1 'polypeptide(L)'
;MGVWRRRGEAATAGLSAALYSVRRGLYSEAVVSSVASAVVLAEVGQFREAVQYVQKAAKALYEGAKEVFERVKVTVQRLVELFVEAVTRMLAWVDEHKAYLFLMAAVAAGVVALSAALNLWGLIELEKLAHAAVGMPPFVAGLADAGGKAAERFKALAERYERWRVDENVINEVINAPLNKERPYEALLRLAKSPNLPRPLVELRKALMNVKDEAEKDAAVIATLVLYKALINNAEAYREWAELYKWAKGLVERQEFTVAAEEAKRLRGSQRGLEEVAEEVIEELNRVLVLYSQSDFYKEKPNILDKLKQLLEVDLGEAEELAKARRNELYELGDVNMGTKAYAALLSITRGGLYGHAATLLMGKGALADVVLLTPKGAYDKAKGIAKKRGESVDPSRSPKGAVDWEDRAASVLLWFLSGYGEADLKFRPVEKRGKKGRVERGFQVFRAYGVVEAFVGELWIGEVAYFNVSEEELRRRVEEAMRMAPDLSGMDTAPQYVEWLATDVSTSWRQIVAGTVHPWQLRWYFGLLGGPKWFSGKAIVTREGIKLAVVAYWSREREDEILRGSSWLKSLLGHTVNNWRELVDAIDWSWVLKKVEELADELKPWIGPKGMSDMEREGLARRMLSELALLAHFAEAKRGKNDSEWREERIKMLAKAVEDLSGGRIAGDFAKELARLIIYYAERHKQYAEKHINKLAEKLVGVSNKEVWGIVRRVLSGEDPNVYCLTRDCARDAVVRKFVAPALELVMLDKALRGEFDREEALLLFGEMYATALAGDGAVGPYDVWLTVGGELGGGAALLRLATLHLLNQLLPDELKLGVRVYIGEGVYRIAAYGEDAAKFKRLLAVSAPSDGGEYLSEKFNEFMKETQVEVQLDKNSIRRTKRNVSADLTLSEAGVAVKYNVYLRENKVELQFLSTDRSRAELAARLLKRAGVNAEVKKVGNEDVWQVRATTDKLAAGHEELREALAEIVKTARDKGWVDEKKARRWLEKLEKGMAAWEGKKFMVRLVEGVLVVRFSSTSRESLEEVAREFKAMGLVEGVHFTVRWGGERGHVYLLAEGVRRLAWVSTYGKEGQRPKAAGFLKFLKEKAKKRGAEVLRKLEALLEEGRSRGALRLAGLEKDGVKVLDVKTEEKDDKLYITLRAEVDGAVGEYKITFYRDRGGARRLMFYVRGGEAVARAVKLVEVLTGERPSVAERPDGLTRIGGAGRHIDALARYEELREAIERWSSR
;
A
#
# COMPACT_ATOMS: atom_id res chain seq x y z
N MET A 1 -70.97 -11.85 -5.01
CA MET A 1 -71.57 -11.68 -6.35
C MET A 1 -71.49 -10.21 -6.74
N GLY A 2 -70.83 -9.90 -7.87
CA GLY A 2 -70.73 -8.58 -8.55
C GLY A 2 -70.09 -7.46 -7.71
N VAL A 3 -68.96 -6.83 -8.06
CA VAL A 3 -68.55 -6.27 -9.36
C VAL A 3 -67.02 -6.23 -9.43
N TRP A 4 -66.47 -6.65 -10.58
CA TRP A 4 -65.03 -6.74 -10.88
C TRP A 4 -64.60 -5.70 -11.93
N ARG A 5 -63.30 -5.32 -11.86
CA ARG A 5 -62.37 -4.92 -12.95
C ARG A 5 -62.70 -3.75 -13.89
N ARG A 6 -61.90 -2.67 -13.78
CA ARG A 6 -61.07 -2.04 -14.85
C ARG A 6 -60.56 -0.66 -14.38
N ARG A 7 -59.25 -0.51 -14.09
CA ARG A 7 -58.45 0.76 -14.31
C ARG A 7 -56.99 0.78 -13.79
N GLY A 8 -56.42 -0.34 -13.35
CA GLY A 8 -55.02 -0.37 -12.86
C GLY A 8 -53.92 -0.80 -13.85
N GLU A 9 -54.26 -1.52 -14.93
CA GLU A 9 -53.26 -2.19 -15.78
C GLU A 9 -52.98 -1.53 -17.14
N ALA A 10 -53.77 -0.53 -17.57
CA ALA A 10 -53.64 0.02 -18.93
C ALA A 10 -52.51 1.06 -19.09
N ALA A 11 -52.13 1.77 -18.03
CA ALA A 11 -51.15 2.87 -18.12
C ALA A 11 -49.69 2.37 -18.14
N THR A 12 -49.37 1.35 -17.35
CA THR A 12 -48.02 0.75 -17.29
C THR A 12 -47.79 -0.23 -18.45
N ALA A 13 -48.82 -0.95 -18.91
CA ALA A 13 -48.76 -1.76 -20.13
C ALA A 13 -48.62 -0.89 -21.40
N GLY A 14 -49.28 0.28 -21.45
CA GLY A 14 -49.18 1.21 -22.59
C GLY A 14 -47.79 1.87 -22.74
N LEU A 15 -47.16 2.24 -21.61
CA LEU A 15 -45.80 2.81 -21.58
C LEU A 15 -44.71 1.76 -21.88
N SER A 16 -44.87 0.54 -21.37
CA SER A 16 -43.95 -0.57 -21.67
C SER A 16 -44.09 -1.08 -23.11
N ALA A 17 -45.31 -1.10 -23.68
CA ALA A 17 -45.53 -1.43 -25.09
C ALA A 17 -44.95 -0.36 -26.05
N ALA A 18 -45.02 0.93 -25.69
CA ALA A 18 -44.40 2.01 -26.46
C ALA A 18 -42.87 2.00 -26.38
N LEU A 19 -42.30 1.69 -25.20
CA LEU A 19 -40.86 1.46 -25.04
C LEU A 19 -40.38 0.23 -25.82
N TYR A 20 -41.19 -0.83 -25.87
CA TYR A 20 -40.88 -2.05 -26.62
C TYR A 20 -40.97 -1.84 -28.14
N SER A 21 -41.94 -1.05 -28.65
CA SER A 21 -42.06 -0.76 -30.08
C SER A 21 -40.95 0.16 -30.61
N VAL A 22 -40.56 1.19 -29.85
CA VAL A 22 -39.45 2.09 -30.21
C VAL A 22 -38.10 1.36 -30.19
N ARG A 23 -37.89 0.49 -29.19
CA ARG A 23 -36.69 -0.37 -29.14
C ARG A 23 -36.69 -1.38 -30.30
N ARG A 24 -37.84 -1.97 -30.65
CA ARG A 24 -37.97 -2.88 -31.80
C ARG A 24 -37.81 -2.19 -33.16
N GLY A 25 -38.17 -0.90 -33.29
CA GLY A 25 -37.93 -0.09 -34.48
C GLY A 25 -36.46 0.30 -34.67
N LEU A 26 -35.78 0.68 -33.58
CA LEU A 26 -34.34 0.97 -33.54
C LEU A 26 -33.46 -0.24 -33.90
N TYR A 27 -33.91 -1.44 -33.57
CA TYR A 27 -33.28 -2.72 -33.92
C TYR A 27 -34.01 -3.48 -35.02
N SER A 28 -34.85 -2.79 -35.81
CA SER A 28 -35.56 -3.45 -36.90
C SER A 28 -34.57 -3.92 -37.96
N GLU A 29 -34.84 -5.07 -38.56
CA GLU A 29 -33.99 -5.68 -39.58
C GLU A 29 -33.75 -4.71 -40.76
N ALA A 30 -34.72 -3.85 -41.07
CA ALA A 30 -34.60 -2.79 -42.06
C ALA A 30 -33.56 -1.70 -41.69
N VAL A 31 -33.54 -1.24 -40.43
CA VAL A 31 -32.57 -0.24 -39.94
C VAL A 31 -31.18 -0.87 -39.79
N VAL A 32 -31.11 -2.08 -39.21
CA VAL A 32 -29.84 -2.78 -38.98
C VAL A 32 -29.19 -3.23 -40.29
N SER A 33 -29.96 -3.78 -41.25
CA SER A 33 -29.41 -4.16 -42.56
C SER A 33 -29.02 -2.96 -43.43
N SER A 34 -29.74 -1.84 -43.32
CA SER A 34 -29.38 -0.61 -44.05
C SER A 34 -28.11 0.04 -43.48
N VAL A 35 -27.93 0.01 -42.16
CA VAL A 35 -26.70 0.49 -41.51
C VAL A 35 -25.53 -0.46 -41.79
N ALA A 36 -25.73 -1.77 -41.72
CA ALA A 36 -24.69 -2.74 -42.07
C ALA A 36 -24.27 -2.62 -43.55
N SER A 37 -25.23 -2.46 -44.47
CA SER A 37 -24.95 -2.24 -45.90
C SER A 37 -24.25 -0.91 -46.17
N ALA A 38 -24.59 0.15 -45.44
CA ALA A 38 -23.91 1.43 -45.53
C ALA A 38 -22.45 1.37 -45.03
N VAL A 39 -22.19 0.60 -43.97
CA VAL A 39 -20.84 0.38 -43.44
C VAL A 39 -20.00 -0.44 -44.43
N VAL A 40 -20.57 -1.54 -44.97
CA VAL A 40 -19.89 -2.38 -45.96
C VAL A 40 -19.57 -1.58 -47.23
N LEU A 41 -20.50 -0.78 -47.75
CA LEU A 41 -20.27 0.06 -48.94
C LEU A 41 -19.26 1.19 -48.69
N ALA A 42 -19.23 1.74 -47.48
CA ALA A 42 -18.24 2.74 -47.07
C ALA A 42 -16.82 2.14 -46.93
N GLU A 43 -16.69 0.88 -46.50
CA GLU A 43 -15.39 0.18 -46.39
C GLU A 43 -14.76 -0.15 -47.75
N VAL A 44 -15.57 -0.29 -48.82
CA VAL A 44 -15.09 -0.49 -50.21
C VAL A 44 -15.05 0.81 -51.05
N GLY A 45 -15.29 1.97 -50.44
CA GLY A 45 -15.12 3.28 -51.09
C GLY A 45 -16.30 3.78 -51.94
N GLN A 46 -17.46 3.10 -51.86
CA GLN A 46 -18.70 3.43 -52.59
C GLN A 46 -19.61 4.36 -51.76
N PHE A 47 -19.12 5.59 -51.53
CA PHE A 47 -19.74 6.53 -50.58
C PHE A 47 -21.09 7.09 -51.03
N ARG A 48 -21.33 7.20 -52.34
CA ARG A 48 -22.58 7.73 -52.88
C ARG A 48 -23.74 6.76 -52.65
N GLU A 49 -23.51 5.46 -52.82
CA GLU A 49 -24.49 4.42 -52.51
C GLU A 49 -24.67 4.24 -50.99
N ALA A 50 -23.58 4.33 -50.20
CA ALA A 50 -23.65 4.24 -48.73
C ALA A 50 -24.59 5.32 -48.14
N VAL A 51 -24.55 6.55 -48.69
CA VAL A 51 -25.44 7.66 -48.28
C VAL A 51 -26.92 7.33 -48.52
N GLN A 52 -27.26 6.65 -49.62
CA GLN A 52 -28.64 6.28 -49.91
C GLN A 52 -29.20 5.26 -48.90
N TYR A 53 -28.35 4.35 -48.42
CA TYR A 53 -28.73 3.39 -47.38
C TYR A 53 -28.85 4.03 -45.99
N VAL A 54 -28.03 5.03 -45.68
CA VAL A 54 -28.20 5.85 -44.46
C VAL A 54 -29.51 6.65 -44.51
N GLN A 55 -29.87 7.20 -45.66
CA GLN A 55 -31.17 7.88 -45.85
C GLN A 55 -32.35 6.92 -45.69
N LYS A 56 -32.26 5.69 -46.20
CA LYS A 56 -33.27 4.64 -45.97
C LYS A 56 -33.38 4.26 -44.50
N ALA A 57 -32.25 4.11 -43.79
CA ALA A 57 -32.22 3.83 -42.36
C ALA A 57 -32.90 4.96 -41.56
N ALA A 58 -32.58 6.23 -41.87
CA ALA A 58 -33.20 7.39 -41.22
C ALA A 58 -34.71 7.49 -41.48
N LYS A 59 -35.15 7.16 -42.70
CA LYS A 59 -36.58 7.15 -43.07
C LYS A 59 -37.36 6.03 -42.35
N ALA A 60 -36.77 4.84 -42.24
CA ALA A 60 -37.36 3.73 -41.49
C ALA A 60 -37.45 4.03 -39.98
N LEU A 61 -36.44 4.71 -39.43
CA LEU A 61 -36.43 5.19 -38.05
C LEU A 61 -37.51 6.26 -37.80
N TYR A 62 -37.72 7.15 -38.77
CA TYR A 62 -38.80 8.15 -38.74
C TYR A 62 -40.19 7.50 -38.77
N GLU A 63 -40.43 6.53 -39.65
CA GLU A 63 -41.72 5.85 -39.73
C GLU A 63 -42.03 5.03 -38.47
N GLY A 64 -41.01 4.40 -37.86
CA GLY A 64 -41.15 3.70 -36.58
C GLY A 64 -41.42 4.62 -35.37
N ALA A 65 -41.08 5.91 -35.48
CA ALA A 65 -41.31 6.91 -34.42
C ALA A 65 -42.58 7.75 -34.65
N LYS A 66 -43.16 7.73 -35.86
CA LYS A 66 -44.29 8.58 -36.28
C LYS A 66 -45.56 8.35 -35.45
N GLU A 67 -45.88 7.11 -35.10
CA GLU A 67 -47.05 6.79 -34.24
C GLU A 67 -46.93 7.33 -32.80
N VAL A 68 -45.70 7.50 -32.30
CA VAL A 68 -45.45 8.04 -30.96
C VAL A 68 -45.59 9.56 -30.94
N PHE A 69 -45.19 10.23 -32.03
CA PHE A 69 -45.32 11.68 -32.17
C PHE A 69 -46.77 12.14 -32.44
N GLU A 70 -47.60 11.37 -33.13
CA GLU A 70 -49.03 11.71 -33.31
C GLU A 70 -49.84 11.70 -31.99
N ARG A 71 -49.39 10.95 -30.98
CA ARG A 71 -50.04 10.91 -29.65
C ARG A 71 -49.73 12.13 -28.77
N VAL A 72 -48.76 12.97 -29.13
CA VAL A 72 -48.34 14.14 -28.36
C VAL A 72 -48.45 15.38 -29.25
N LYS A 73 -49.66 15.95 -29.34
CA LYS A 73 -49.94 17.18 -30.11
C LYS A 73 -49.21 18.40 -29.53
N VAL A 74 -47.99 18.72 -29.98
CA VAL A 74 -47.42 20.08 -30.02
C VAL A 74 -46.48 20.21 -31.23
N THR A 75 -46.43 21.40 -31.83
CA THR A 75 -45.88 21.78 -33.14
C THR A 75 -44.36 21.53 -33.31
N VAL A 76 -43.97 20.42 -33.95
CA VAL A 76 -42.55 20.00 -34.21
C VAL A 76 -41.98 20.56 -35.54
N GLN A 77 -42.76 21.36 -36.28
CA GLN A 77 -42.41 21.80 -37.64
C GLN A 77 -41.09 22.60 -37.73
N ARG A 78 -40.78 23.41 -36.69
CA ARG A 78 -39.56 24.25 -36.62
C ARG A 78 -38.27 23.45 -36.37
N LEU A 79 -38.36 22.31 -35.69
CA LEU A 79 -37.21 21.43 -35.40
C LEU A 79 -36.79 20.61 -36.64
N VAL A 80 -37.76 20.26 -37.48
CA VAL A 80 -37.52 19.55 -38.74
C VAL A 80 -36.85 20.45 -39.77
N GLU A 81 -37.27 21.71 -39.87
CA GLU A 81 -36.60 22.71 -40.73
C GLU A 81 -35.14 22.91 -40.33
N LEU A 82 -34.86 23.07 -39.02
CA LEU A 82 -33.50 23.24 -38.52
C LEU A 82 -32.63 21.99 -38.73
N PHE A 83 -33.22 20.80 -38.67
CA PHE A 83 -32.51 19.56 -38.94
C PHE A 83 -32.18 19.40 -40.44
N VAL A 84 -33.14 19.69 -41.32
CA VAL A 84 -32.93 19.67 -42.78
C VAL A 84 -31.92 20.74 -43.20
N GLU A 85 -31.96 21.93 -42.60
CA GLU A 85 -31.00 23.00 -42.86
C GLU A 85 -29.58 22.64 -42.38
N ALA A 86 -29.46 22.00 -41.21
CA ALA A 86 -28.17 21.52 -40.71
C ALA A 86 -27.58 20.41 -41.59
N VAL A 87 -28.41 19.49 -42.09
CA VAL A 87 -27.97 18.43 -43.02
C VAL A 87 -27.59 19.01 -44.38
N THR A 88 -28.30 20.02 -44.86
CA THR A 88 -28.01 20.68 -46.16
C THR A 88 -26.71 21.48 -46.11
N ARG A 89 -26.45 22.21 -45.01
CA ARG A 89 -25.16 22.90 -44.78
C ARG A 89 -23.99 21.93 -44.57
N MET A 90 -24.25 20.75 -44.02
CA MET A 90 -23.25 19.70 -43.88
C MET A 90 -22.91 19.07 -45.24
N LEU A 91 -23.90 18.87 -46.13
CA LEU A 91 -23.71 18.33 -47.47
C LEU A 91 -22.90 19.28 -48.37
N ALA A 92 -23.12 20.60 -48.27
CA ALA A 92 -22.32 21.60 -48.99
C ALA A 92 -20.83 21.60 -48.56
N TRP A 93 -20.53 21.14 -47.35
CA TRP A 93 -19.18 21.11 -46.79
C TRP A 93 -18.42 19.79 -47.09
N VAL A 94 -19.15 18.72 -47.41
CA VAL A 94 -18.60 17.38 -47.74
C VAL A 94 -18.09 17.31 -49.18
N ASP A 95 -18.65 18.09 -50.11
CA ASP A 95 -18.19 18.16 -51.51
C ASP A 95 -16.79 18.79 -51.65
N GLU A 96 -16.31 19.53 -50.64
CA GLU A 96 -15.08 20.32 -50.73
C GLU A 96 -13.83 19.59 -50.18
N HIS A 97 -13.95 18.59 -49.28
CA HIS A 97 -12.80 18.01 -48.55
C HIS A 97 -12.89 16.48 -48.28
N LYS A 98 -12.53 15.65 -49.27
CA LYS A 98 -12.61 14.16 -49.31
C LYS A 98 -12.41 13.35 -47.99
N ALA A 99 -13.34 12.39 -47.82
CA ALA A 99 -13.31 11.02 -47.23
C ALA A 99 -12.92 10.73 -45.76
N TYR A 100 -11.90 11.34 -45.12
CA TYR A 100 -11.47 10.85 -43.78
C TYR A 100 -12.38 11.30 -42.61
N LEU A 101 -13.19 12.34 -42.79
CA LEU A 101 -14.07 12.90 -41.75
C LEU A 101 -15.49 12.31 -41.72
N PHE A 102 -15.85 11.46 -42.69
CA PHE A 102 -17.20 10.87 -42.79
C PHE A 102 -17.53 9.90 -41.64
N LEU A 103 -16.52 9.14 -41.17
CA LEU A 103 -16.65 8.26 -40.00
C LEU A 103 -16.82 9.03 -38.69
N MET A 104 -16.20 10.21 -38.55
CA MET A 104 -16.35 11.06 -37.37
C MET A 104 -17.71 11.79 -37.35
N ALA A 105 -18.23 12.15 -38.52
CA ALA A 105 -19.53 12.80 -38.66
C ALA A 105 -20.71 11.83 -38.42
N ALA A 106 -20.61 10.56 -38.86
CA ALA A 106 -21.63 9.55 -38.58
C ALA A 106 -21.74 9.22 -37.07
N VAL A 107 -20.60 9.16 -36.38
CA VAL A 107 -20.55 9.00 -34.92
C VAL A 107 -21.06 10.26 -34.21
N ALA A 108 -20.72 11.46 -34.69
CA ALA A 108 -21.24 12.71 -34.13
C ALA A 108 -22.76 12.87 -34.33
N ALA A 109 -23.30 12.50 -35.49
CA ALA A 109 -24.73 12.54 -35.78
C ALA A 109 -25.52 11.50 -34.94
N GLY A 110 -24.97 10.31 -34.75
CA GLY A 110 -25.53 9.30 -33.83
C GLY A 110 -25.54 9.76 -32.37
N VAL A 111 -24.48 10.44 -31.92
CA VAL A 111 -24.38 11.01 -30.57
C VAL A 111 -25.29 12.22 -30.39
N VAL A 112 -25.47 13.06 -31.40
CA VAL A 112 -26.37 14.22 -31.36
C VAL A 112 -27.84 13.78 -31.42
N ALA A 113 -28.18 12.76 -32.22
CA ALA A 113 -29.53 12.18 -32.27
C ALA A 113 -29.89 11.48 -30.95
N LEU A 114 -28.96 10.73 -30.36
CA LEU A 114 -29.13 10.10 -29.04
C LEU A 114 -29.25 11.17 -27.94
N SER A 115 -28.46 12.24 -28.01
CA SER A 115 -28.49 13.36 -27.07
C SER A 115 -29.77 14.21 -27.21
N ALA A 116 -30.31 14.39 -28.43
CA ALA A 116 -31.59 15.07 -28.66
C ALA A 116 -32.78 14.23 -28.18
N ALA A 117 -32.75 12.90 -28.40
CA ALA A 117 -33.75 11.97 -27.89
C ALA A 117 -33.76 11.90 -26.35
N LEU A 118 -32.59 11.94 -25.71
CA LEU A 118 -32.45 11.94 -24.25
C LEU A 118 -32.81 13.31 -23.62
N ASN A 119 -32.54 14.42 -24.31
CA ASN A 119 -32.86 15.77 -23.81
C ASN A 119 -34.35 16.13 -23.94
N LEU A 120 -35.08 15.62 -24.95
CA LEU A 120 -36.52 15.85 -25.08
C LEU A 120 -37.35 15.13 -24.01
N TRP A 121 -36.89 13.98 -23.50
CA TRP A 121 -37.58 13.27 -22.43
C TRP A 121 -37.30 13.86 -21.04
N GLY A 122 -36.11 14.44 -20.84
CA GLY A 122 -35.78 15.19 -19.61
C GLY A 122 -36.57 16.48 -19.43
N LEU A 123 -37.17 17.02 -20.50
CA LEU A 123 -38.03 18.22 -20.45
C LEU A 123 -39.48 17.92 -20.03
N ILE A 124 -39.97 16.68 -20.20
CA ILE A 124 -41.35 16.30 -19.87
C ILE A 124 -41.53 16.06 -18.35
N GLU A 125 -40.47 15.74 -17.60
CA GLU A 125 -40.54 15.62 -16.14
C GLU A 125 -40.40 16.96 -15.40
N LEU A 126 -39.87 18.00 -16.04
CA LEU A 126 -39.58 19.29 -15.38
C LEU A 126 -40.68 20.34 -15.50
N GLU A 127 -41.74 20.10 -16.28
CA GLU A 127 -42.85 21.04 -16.43
C GLU A 127 -43.82 21.06 -15.23
N LYS A 128 -43.61 20.20 -14.21
CA LYS A 128 -44.45 20.15 -13.00
C LYS A 128 -43.89 20.84 -11.76
N LEU A 129 -42.71 21.48 -11.83
CA LEU A 129 -42.12 22.18 -10.67
C LEU A 129 -41.84 23.68 -10.90
N ALA A 130 -42.24 24.25 -12.03
CA ALA A 130 -41.92 25.63 -12.42
C ALA A 130 -42.96 26.69 -11.98
N HIS A 131 -43.76 26.46 -10.92
CA HIS A 131 -44.82 27.40 -10.50
C HIS A 131 -44.76 27.88 -9.03
N ALA A 132 -43.62 27.76 -8.33
CA ALA A 132 -43.56 28.15 -6.92
C ALA A 132 -42.40 29.08 -6.51
N ALA A 133 -41.78 29.81 -7.44
CA ALA A 133 -40.69 30.74 -7.07
C ALA A 133 -40.67 32.02 -7.92
N VAL A 134 -41.72 32.82 -7.80
CA VAL A 134 -41.70 34.25 -8.15
C VAL A 134 -41.94 35.02 -6.85
N GLY A 135 -40.91 35.72 -6.34
CA GLY A 135 -41.06 36.68 -5.25
C GLY A 135 -39.87 36.85 -4.32
N MET A 136 -38.91 37.70 -4.69
CA MET A 136 -38.25 38.78 -3.89
C MET A 136 -36.77 39.05 -4.25
N PRO A 137 -36.27 40.31 -4.15
CA PRO A 137 -35.04 40.82 -4.79
C PRO A 137 -33.88 41.09 -3.76
N PRO A 138 -32.79 41.86 -4.03
CA PRO A 138 -31.41 41.34 -4.13
C PRO A 138 -30.37 42.00 -3.19
N PHE A 139 -29.57 41.26 -2.41
CA PHE A 139 -28.36 41.73 -1.69
C PHE A 139 -27.54 40.47 -1.29
N VAL A 140 -26.20 40.34 -1.35
CA VAL A 140 -25.05 41.26 -1.40
C VAL A 140 -23.94 40.65 -2.28
N ALA A 141 -23.17 41.55 -2.90
CA ALA A 141 -22.01 41.38 -3.76
C ALA A 141 -20.86 40.49 -3.24
N GLY A 142 -20.10 39.96 -4.20
CA GLY A 142 -18.83 39.26 -4.01
C GLY A 142 -18.37 38.61 -5.31
N LEU A 143 -18.33 39.36 -6.41
CA LEU A 143 -17.52 39.03 -7.58
C LEU A 143 -16.06 39.16 -7.16
N ALA A 144 -15.39 38.03 -6.94
CA ALA A 144 -13.94 37.94 -6.79
C ALA A 144 -13.39 36.94 -7.82
N ASP A 145 -12.21 37.26 -8.31
CA ASP A 145 -11.44 36.69 -9.41
C ASP A 145 -11.61 35.19 -9.67
N ALA A 146 -11.74 34.85 -10.96
CA ALA A 146 -11.70 33.49 -11.44
C ALA A 146 -10.24 32.98 -11.49
N GLY A 147 -9.76 32.37 -10.40
CA GLY A 147 -8.45 31.70 -10.38
C GLY A 147 -7.99 31.14 -9.03
N GLY A 148 -8.72 30.19 -8.41
CA GLY A 148 -8.30 29.57 -7.13
C GLY A 148 -9.17 28.41 -6.58
N LYS A 149 -9.86 27.64 -7.42
CA LYS A 149 -11.03 26.84 -6.99
C LYS A 149 -10.75 25.70 -5.98
N ALA A 150 -9.56 25.08 -5.96
CA ALA A 150 -9.25 23.98 -5.04
C ALA A 150 -8.87 24.47 -3.63
N ALA A 151 -7.96 25.44 -3.52
CA ALA A 151 -7.60 26.08 -2.26
C ALA A 151 -8.82 26.75 -1.61
N GLU A 152 -9.65 27.43 -2.41
CA GLU A 152 -10.88 28.05 -1.93
C GLU A 152 -11.89 27.02 -1.40
N ARG A 153 -11.98 25.82 -2.00
CA ARG A 153 -12.86 24.76 -1.50
C ARG A 153 -12.43 24.27 -0.12
N PHE A 154 -11.14 24.04 0.10
CA PHE A 154 -10.64 23.59 1.41
C PHE A 154 -10.72 24.69 2.47
N LYS A 155 -10.38 25.94 2.11
CA LYS A 155 -10.54 27.09 2.99
C LYS A 155 -12.00 27.31 3.38
N ALA A 156 -12.91 27.31 2.41
CA ALA A 156 -14.35 27.44 2.66
C ALA A 156 -14.92 26.25 3.44
N LEU A 157 -14.33 25.06 3.32
CA LEU A 157 -14.69 23.91 4.14
C LEU A 157 -14.30 24.15 5.61
N ALA A 158 -13.04 24.52 5.87
CA ALA A 158 -12.55 24.81 7.22
C ALA A 158 -13.40 25.90 7.91
N GLU A 159 -13.60 27.04 7.25
CA GLU A 159 -14.39 28.16 7.80
C GLU A 159 -15.86 27.78 8.08
N ARG A 160 -16.45 26.90 7.26
CA ARG A 160 -17.83 26.44 7.46
C ARG A 160 -17.95 25.51 8.66
N TYR A 161 -17.00 24.59 8.85
CA TYR A 161 -17.08 23.61 9.93
C TYR A 161 -16.64 24.19 11.28
N GLU A 162 -15.85 25.26 11.29
CA GLU A 162 -15.71 26.11 12.48
C GLU A 162 -17.01 26.84 12.83
N ARG A 163 -17.70 27.41 11.82
CA ARG A 163 -18.99 28.10 12.03
C ARG A 163 -20.12 27.14 12.43
N TRP A 164 -20.11 25.94 11.88
CA TRP A 164 -21.06 24.88 12.20
C TRP A 164 -20.61 24.04 13.39
N ARG A 165 -19.59 24.45 14.15
CA ARG A 165 -19.11 23.69 15.30
C ARG A 165 -20.21 23.59 16.34
N VAL A 166 -20.45 22.37 16.80
CA VAL A 166 -21.32 22.07 17.96
C VAL A 166 -20.47 21.46 19.06
N ASP A 167 -20.98 21.52 20.28
CA ASP A 167 -20.37 20.82 21.40
C ASP A 167 -20.32 19.32 21.09
N GLU A 168 -19.17 18.69 21.26
CA GLU A 168 -18.98 17.26 20.99
C GLU A 168 -19.93 16.39 21.83
N ASN A 169 -20.31 16.86 23.03
CA ASN A 169 -21.27 16.18 23.89
C ASN A 169 -22.64 16.03 23.21
N VAL A 170 -23.03 16.97 22.34
CA VAL A 170 -24.28 16.92 21.58
C VAL A 170 -24.25 15.82 20.51
N ILE A 171 -23.09 15.59 19.90
CA ILE A 171 -22.88 14.47 18.96
C ILE A 171 -22.84 13.15 19.72
N ASN A 172 -22.10 13.12 20.83
CA ASN A 172 -21.95 11.94 21.68
C ASN A 172 -23.28 11.54 22.33
N GLU A 173 -24.20 12.48 22.61
CA GLU A 173 -25.55 12.16 23.10
C GLU A 173 -26.34 11.29 22.10
N VAL A 174 -26.22 11.59 20.80
CA VAL A 174 -26.89 10.81 19.74
C VAL A 174 -26.18 9.47 19.51
N ILE A 175 -24.85 9.46 19.47
CA ILE A 175 -24.06 8.24 19.28
C ILE A 175 -24.29 7.26 20.44
N ASN A 176 -24.33 7.76 21.67
CA ASN A 176 -24.49 6.98 22.90
C ASN A 176 -25.96 6.70 23.27
N ALA A 177 -26.93 7.16 22.48
CA ALA A 177 -28.36 6.95 22.73
C ALA A 177 -28.74 5.48 23.06
N PRO A 178 -28.11 4.45 22.45
CA PRO A 178 -28.39 3.06 22.80
C PRO A 178 -28.08 2.67 24.25
N LEU A 179 -27.22 3.41 24.96
CA LEU A 179 -26.99 3.21 26.40
C LEU A 179 -28.23 3.60 27.24
N ASN A 180 -29.04 4.51 26.72
CA ASN A 180 -30.30 4.97 27.32
C ASN A 180 -31.52 4.28 26.71
N LYS A 181 -31.32 3.15 26.00
CA LYS A 181 -32.37 2.39 25.29
C LYS A 181 -33.12 3.21 24.21
N GLU A 182 -32.48 4.24 23.68
CA GLU A 182 -32.99 5.09 22.59
C GLU A 182 -32.17 4.82 21.31
N ARG A 183 -32.79 4.95 20.12
CA ARG A 183 -32.06 4.77 18.85
C ARG A 183 -31.34 6.05 18.43
N PRO A 184 -30.19 5.95 17.73
CA PRO A 184 -29.49 7.12 17.20
C PRO A 184 -30.39 8.02 16.33
N TYR A 185 -31.23 7.43 15.47
CA TYR A 185 -32.18 8.21 14.67
C TYR A 185 -33.22 8.96 15.51
N GLU A 186 -33.74 8.34 16.58
CA GLU A 186 -34.74 8.94 17.47
C GLU A 186 -34.13 10.08 18.29
N ALA A 187 -32.93 9.87 18.82
CA ALA A 187 -32.16 10.90 19.51
C ALA A 187 -31.85 12.09 18.60
N LEU A 188 -31.50 11.86 17.32
CA LEU A 188 -31.33 12.93 16.33
C LEU A 188 -32.64 13.70 16.10
N LEU A 189 -33.79 13.02 16.01
CA LEU A 189 -35.10 13.69 15.85
C LEU A 189 -35.49 14.51 17.08
N ARG A 190 -35.14 14.05 18.29
CA ARG A 190 -35.33 14.80 19.53
C ARG A 190 -34.48 16.06 19.53
N LEU A 191 -33.20 15.94 19.16
CA LEU A 191 -32.27 17.07 19.00
C LEU A 191 -32.74 18.04 17.90
N ALA A 192 -33.38 17.52 16.85
CA ALA A 192 -33.93 18.30 15.74
C ALA A 192 -35.12 19.20 16.11
N LYS A 193 -35.64 19.12 17.34
CA LYS A 193 -36.69 20.02 17.88
C LYS A 193 -36.12 21.34 18.40
N SER A 194 -34.80 21.43 18.59
CA SER A 194 -34.12 22.65 19.03
C SER A 194 -34.05 23.68 17.88
N PRO A 195 -34.24 24.99 18.13
CA PRO A 195 -34.34 26.01 17.09
C PRO A 195 -33.02 26.33 16.34
N ASN A 196 -31.87 25.80 16.77
CA ASN A 196 -30.53 26.21 16.29
C ASN A 196 -29.67 25.03 15.75
N LEU A 197 -30.21 24.12 14.94
CA LEU A 197 -29.37 23.05 14.37
C LEU A 197 -28.42 23.59 13.28
N PRO A 198 -27.13 23.17 13.30
CA PRO A 198 -26.21 23.47 12.22
C PRO A 198 -26.67 22.80 10.92
N ARG A 199 -26.32 23.43 9.80
CA ARG A 199 -26.78 23.03 8.46
C ARG A 199 -26.53 21.54 8.14
N PRO A 200 -25.39 20.91 8.50
CA PRO A 200 -25.18 19.48 8.24
C PRO A 200 -26.22 18.57 8.89
N LEU A 201 -26.66 18.89 10.10
CA LEU A 201 -27.69 18.11 10.81
C LEU A 201 -29.09 18.32 10.22
N VAL A 202 -29.37 19.52 9.70
CA VAL A 202 -30.62 19.81 8.97
C VAL A 202 -30.69 19.01 7.67
N GLU A 203 -29.60 18.96 6.90
CA GLU A 203 -29.55 18.20 5.66
C GLU A 203 -29.56 16.67 5.92
N LEU A 204 -28.89 16.20 6.98
CA LEU A 204 -29.00 14.80 7.44
C LEU A 204 -30.46 14.42 7.73
N ARG A 205 -31.19 15.23 8.49
CA ARG A 205 -32.61 14.99 8.77
C ARG A 205 -33.45 14.89 7.50
N LYS A 206 -33.21 15.76 6.51
CA LYS A 206 -33.93 15.73 5.22
C LYS A 206 -33.61 14.48 4.41
N ALA A 207 -32.33 14.08 4.35
CA ALA A 207 -31.90 12.90 3.60
C ALA A 207 -32.53 11.61 4.15
N LEU A 208 -32.69 11.53 5.48
CA LEU A 208 -33.27 10.36 6.16
C LEU A 208 -34.79 10.22 6.02
N MET A 209 -35.51 11.24 5.51
CA MET A 209 -36.98 11.18 5.34
C MET A 209 -37.43 10.08 4.37
N ASN A 210 -36.57 9.73 3.40
CA ASN A 210 -36.88 8.77 2.35
C ASN A 210 -36.32 7.36 2.62
N VAL A 211 -35.54 7.18 3.68
CA VAL A 211 -34.99 5.87 4.09
C VAL A 211 -36.09 5.13 4.83
N LYS A 212 -36.37 3.88 4.44
CA LYS A 212 -37.41 3.05 5.09
C LYS A 212 -36.84 2.12 6.14
N ASP A 213 -35.66 1.56 5.88
CA ASP A 213 -35.03 0.59 6.76
C ASP A 213 -34.50 1.25 8.03
N GLU A 214 -34.77 0.59 9.14
CA GLU A 214 -34.45 1.09 10.46
C GLU A 214 -32.94 1.07 10.75
N ALA A 215 -32.26 -0.05 10.47
CA ALA A 215 -30.82 -0.15 10.67
C ALA A 215 -30.05 0.78 9.73
N GLU A 216 -30.54 0.96 8.50
CA GLU A 216 -29.97 1.88 7.51
C GLU A 216 -30.05 3.35 7.98
N LYS A 217 -31.14 3.76 8.62
CA LYS A 217 -31.25 5.09 9.23
C LYS A 217 -30.21 5.29 10.33
N ASP A 218 -30.09 4.34 11.25
CA ASP A 218 -29.15 4.44 12.36
C ASP A 218 -27.70 4.44 11.85
N ALA A 219 -27.35 3.57 10.90
CA ALA A 219 -26.04 3.56 10.25
C ALA A 219 -25.73 4.89 9.55
N ALA A 220 -26.68 5.43 8.78
CA ALA A 220 -26.49 6.70 8.09
C ALA A 220 -26.30 7.88 9.06
N VAL A 221 -27.03 7.89 10.19
CA VAL A 221 -26.83 8.86 11.27
C VAL A 221 -25.42 8.75 11.84
N ILE A 222 -24.97 7.54 12.19
CA ILE A 222 -23.66 7.31 12.79
C ILE A 222 -22.52 7.65 11.83
N ALA A 223 -22.51 7.11 10.62
CA ALA A 223 -21.47 7.42 9.63
C ALA A 223 -21.40 8.92 9.31
N THR A 224 -22.55 9.59 9.23
CA THR A 224 -22.60 11.05 9.01
C THR A 224 -22.09 11.84 10.21
N LEU A 225 -22.46 11.45 11.43
CA LEU A 225 -22.04 12.13 12.65
C LEU A 225 -20.55 11.93 12.96
N VAL A 226 -20.01 10.74 12.71
CA VAL A 226 -18.56 10.48 12.83
C VAL A 226 -17.79 11.30 11.78
N LEU A 227 -18.25 11.32 10.53
CA LEU A 227 -17.66 12.17 9.48
C LEU A 227 -17.73 13.66 9.84
N TYR A 228 -18.86 14.11 10.40
CA TYR A 228 -19.05 15.47 10.88
C TYR A 228 -18.12 15.81 12.03
N LYS A 229 -17.95 14.89 13.00
CA LYS A 229 -17.03 15.00 14.14
C LYS A 229 -15.58 15.16 13.68
N ALA A 230 -15.14 14.32 12.76
CA ALA A 230 -13.79 14.41 12.17
C ALA A 230 -13.56 15.76 11.47
N LEU A 231 -14.57 16.29 10.76
CA LEU A 231 -14.47 17.58 10.08
C LEU A 231 -14.42 18.79 11.04
N ILE A 232 -15.18 18.79 12.15
CA ILE A 232 -15.16 19.90 13.11
C ILE A 232 -13.88 19.91 13.96
N ASN A 233 -13.33 18.74 14.28
CA ASN A 233 -12.14 18.62 15.11
C ASN A 233 -10.86 18.98 14.35
N ASN A 234 -10.88 18.82 13.01
CA ASN A 234 -9.69 18.95 12.18
C ASN A 234 -9.79 20.10 11.15
N ALA A 235 -10.59 21.14 11.43
CA ALA A 235 -10.73 22.29 10.54
C ALA A 235 -9.37 22.97 10.21
N GLU A 236 -8.43 22.95 11.17
CA GLU A 236 -7.07 23.48 10.99
C GLU A 236 -6.28 22.72 9.92
N ALA A 237 -6.36 21.38 9.88
CA ALA A 237 -5.69 20.57 8.88
C ALA A 237 -6.14 20.92 7.44
N TYR A 238 -7.44 21.17 7.24
CA TYR A 238 -7.96 21.61 5.93
C TYR A 238 -7.53 23.02 5.57
N ARG A 239 -7.38 23.91 6.56
CA ARG A 239 -6.86 25.27 6.35
C ARG A 239 -5.38 25.23 5.96
N GLU A 240 -4.56 24.45 6.65
CA GLU A 240 -3.16 24.26 6.29
C GLU A 240 -3.01 23.70 4.87
N TRP A 241 -3.85 22.71 4.51
CA TRP A 241 -3.87 22.15 3.16
C TRP A 241 -4.24 23.17 2.09
N ALA A 242 -5.20 24.06 2.38
CA ALA A 242 -5.57 25.15 1.48
C ALA A 242 -4.41 26.14 1.27
N GLU A 243 -3.67 26.49 2.33
CA GLU A 243 -2.51 27.37 2.24
C GLU A 243 -1.36 26.73 1.47
N LEU A 244 -1.16 25.41 1.58
CA LEU A 244 -0.18 24.68 0.75
C LEU A 244 -0.54 24.69 -0.73
N TYR A 245 -1.82 24.51 -1.08
CA TYR A 245 -2.29 24.65 -2.46
C TYR A 245 -2.05 26.07 -3.01
N LYS A 246 -2.29 27.09 -2.19
CA LYS A 246 -2.06 28.48 -2.55
C LYS A 246 -0.56 28.78 -2.73
N TRP A 247 0.28 28.26 -1.84
CA TRP A 247 1.74 28.34 -1.95
C TRP A 247 2.25 27.68 -3.23
N ALA A 248 1.83 26.44 -3.51
CA ALA A 248 2.25 25.71 -4.71
C ALA A 248 1.83 26.42 -6.00
N LYS A 249 0.63 27.01 -6.03
CA LYS A 249 0.18 27.86 -7.14
C LYS A 249 1.07 29.09 -7.33
N GLY A 250 1.36 29.81 -6.25
CA GLY A 250 2.24 30.99 -6.29
C GLY A 250 3.70 30.68 -6.67
N LEU A 251 4.15 29.43 -6.54
CA LEU A 251 5.43 28.98 -7.09
C LEU A 251 5.35 28.72 -8.58
N VAL A 252 4.30 28.03 -9.00
CA VAL A 252 4.01 27.66 -10.39
C VAL A 252 3.88 28.88 -11.32
N GLU A 253 3.36 30.00 -10.80
CA GLU A 253 3.25 31.28 -11.54
C GLU A 253 4.62 31.93 -11.82
N ARG A 254 5.71 31.49 -11.16
CA ARG A 254 7.05 32.07 -11.33
C ARG A 254 7.78 31.45 -12.51
N GLN A 255 8.64 32.25 -13.15
CA GLN A 255 9.54 31.77 -14.19
C GLN A 255 10.64 30.82 -13.69
N GLU A 256 11.07 30.90 -12.44
CA GLU A 256 12.03 29.95 -11.85
C GLU A 256 11.84 29.99 -10.33
N PHE A 257 11.83 28.84 -9.67
CA PHE A 257 11.65 28.78 -8.22
C PHE A 257 12.41 27.63 -7.58
N THR A 258 12.69 27.78 -6.29
CA THR A 258 13.32 26.78 -5.43
C THR A 258 12.35 26.36 -4.33
N VAL A 259 12.42 25.09 -3.94
CA VAL A 259 11.68 24.51 -2.83
C VAL A 259 12.70 23.87 -1.89
N ALA A 260 12.71 24.32 -0.64
CA ALA A 260 13.62 23.77 0.36
C ALA A 260 13.15 22.39 0.83
N ALA A 261 14.09 21.54 1.26
CA ALA A 261 13.78 20.23 1.83
C ALA A 261 12.79 20.33 3.02
N GLU A 262 12.90 21.40 3.81
CA GLU A 262 12.02 21.69 4.95
C GLU A 262 10.57 21.99 4.53
N GLU A 263 10.35 22.65 3.38
CA GLU A 263 9.01 22.89 2.84
C GLU A 263 8.36 21.60 2.33
N ALA A 264 9.14 20.73 1.67
CA ALA A 264 8.69 19.40 1.27
C ALA A 264 8.35 18.51 2.48
N LYS A 265 9.08 18.68 3.59
CA LYS A 265 8.80 18.02 4.87
C LYS A 265 7.51 18.54 5.50
N ARG A 266 7.31 19.86 5.55
CA ARG A 266 6.07 20.48 6.04
C ARG A 266 4.86 19.98 5.27
N LEU A 267 4.98 19.87 3.95
CA LEU A 267 3.92 19.34 3.08
C LEU A 267 3.55 17.89 3.43
N ARG A 268 4.54 17.02 3.66
CA ARG A 268 4.29 15.64 4.12
C ARG A 268 3.66 15.58 5.50
N GLY A 269 4.06 16.48 6.41
CA GLY A 269 3.42 16.64 7.71
C GLY A 269 1.92 16.95 7.60
N SER A 270 1.55 17.94 6.78
CA SER A 270 0.13 18.28 6.57
C SER A 270 -0.66 17.19 5.82
N GLN A 271 -0.02 16.44 4.89
CA GLN A 271 -0.66 15.26 4.28
C GLN A 271 -0.94 14.17 5.31
N ARG A 272 0.05 13.85 6.16
CA ARG A 272 -0.12 12.87 7.23
C ARG A 272 -1.22 13.31 8.19
N GLY A 273 -1.25 14.59 8.55
CA GLY A 273 -2.35 15.15 9.35
C GLY A 273 -3.72 14.88 8.74
N LEU A 274 -3.89 15.00 7.42
CA LEU A 274 -5.15 14.66 6.74
C LEU A 274 -5.44 13.15 6.67
N GLU A 275 -4.42 12.31 6.58
CA GLU A 275 -4.56 10.84 6.69
C GLU A 275 -4.98 10.44 8.11
N GLU A 276 -4.40 11.07 9.14
CA GLU A 276 -4.79 10.92 10.55
C GLU A 276 -6.26 11.31 10.76
N VAL A 277 -6.77 12.37 10.11
CA VAL A 277 -8.22 12.71 10.16
C VAL A 277 -9.09 11.58 9.60
N ALA A 278 -8.62 10.88 8.56
CA ALA A 278 -9.34 9.73 8.04
C ALA A 278 -9.27 8.55 9.03
N GLU A 279 -8.11 8.29 9.64
CA GLU A 279 -7.95 7.24 10.66
C GLU A 279 -8.86 7.46 11.88
N GLU A 280 -9.06 8.71 12.32
CA GLU A 280 -10.04 9.05 13.37
C GLU A 280 -11.47 8.54 13.06
N VAL A 281 -11.87 8.54 11.78
CA VAL A 281 -13.18 8.01 11.37
C VAL A 281 -13.27 6.51 11.62
N ILE A 282 -12.19 5.75 11.33
CA ILE A 282 -12.15 4.31 11.59
C ILE A 282 -12.17 4.04 13.09
N GLU A 283 -11.34 4.74 13.85
CA GLU A 283 -11.24 4.57 15.30
C GLU A 283 -12.60 4.82 15.98
N GLU A 284 -13.27 5.91 15.61
CA GLU A 284 -14.59 6.25 16.15
C GLU A 284 -15.67 5.27 15.69
N LEU A 285 -15.69 4.84 14.42
CA LEU A 285 -16.64 3.81 13.96
C LEU A 285 -16.45 2.48 14.71
N ASN A 286 -15.21 2.03 14.89
CA ASN A 286 -14.89 0.83 15.65
C ASN A 286 -15.31 0.96 17.11
N ARG A 287 -15.07 2.12 17.73
CA ARG A 287 -15.53 2.42 19.10
C ARG A 287 -17.04 2.33 19.21
N VAL A 288 -17.79 2.87 18.24
CA VAL A 288 -19.26 2.80 18.21
C VAL A 288 -19.74 1.36 18.06
N LEU A 289 -19.12 0.56 17.18
CA LEU A 289 -19.48 -0.84 16.98
C LEU A 289 -19.23 -1.69 18.25
N VAL A 290 -18.14 -1.43 18.97
CA VAL A 290 -17.86 -2.07 20.28
C VAL A 290 -18.92 -1.65 21.30
N LEU A 291 -19.23 -0.35 21.39
CA LEU A 291 -20.24 0.17 22.32
C LEU A 291 -21.62 -0.44 22.05
N TYR A 292 -22.01 -0.60 20.78
CA TYR A 292 -23.29 -1.19 20.40
C TYR A 292 -23.34 -2.69 20.65
N SER A 293 -22.23 -3.38 20.47
CA SER A 293 -22.13 -4.80 20.82
C SER A 293 -22.23 -5.04 22.34
N GLN A 294 -21.85 -4.06 23.14
CA GLN A 294 -21.91 -4.13 24.61
C GLN A 294 -23.23 -3.60 25.19
N SER A 295 -24.00 -2.81 24.44
CA SER A 295 -25.25 -2.21 24.94
C SER A 295 -26.37 -3.25 25.06
N ASP A 296 -27.12 -3.19 26.15
CA ASP A 296 -28.25 -4.10 26.38
C ASP A 296 -29.35 -3.92 25.33
N PHE A 297 -29.51 -2.71 24.79
CA PHE A 297 -30.48 -2.38 23.76
C PHE A 297 -30.29 -3.17 22.45
N TYR A 298 -29.05 -3.32 21.97
CA TYR A 298 -28.78 -4.05 20.73
C TYR A 298 -28.47 -5.53 20.95
N LYS A 299 -28.04 -5.94 22.16
CA LYS A 299 -28.03 -7.36 22.55
C LYS A 299 -29.41 -8.00 22.45
N GLU A 300 -30.46 -7.26 22.78
CA GLU A 300 -31.86 -7.70 22.62
C GLU A 300 -32.35 -7.69 21.16
N LYS A 301 -31.56 -7.15 20.20
CA LYS A 301 -31.90 -7.01 18.77
C LYS A 301 -30.74 -7.41 17.84
N PRO A 302 -30.27 -8.67 17.87
CA PRO A 302 -29.06 -9.11 17.16
C PRO A 302 -29.12 -8.88 15.64
N ASN A 303 -30.30 -9.08 15.02
CA ASN A 303 -30.49 -8.86 13.57
C ASN A 303 -30.21 -7.42 13.13
N ILE A 304 -30.50 -6.43 14.00
CA ILE A 304 -30.22 -5.01 13.71
C ILE A 304 -28.74 -4.73 13.92
N LEU A 305 -28.13 -5.28 14.97
CA LEU A 305 -26.70 -5.14 15.26
C LEU A 305 -25.82 -5.70 14.14
N ASP A 306 -26.15 -6.88 13.62
CA ASP A 306 -25.39 -7.51 12.53
C ASP A 306 -25.48 -6.68 11.24
N LYS A 307 -26.67 -6.12 10.95
CA LYS A 307 -26.86 -5.21 9.82
C LYS A 307 -26.12 -3.89 10.01
N LEU A 308 -26.04 -3.35 11.23
CA LEU A 308 -25.23 -2.17 11.55
C LEU A 308 -23.74 -2.42 11.34
N LYS A 309 -23.23 -3.59 11.76
CA LYS A 309 -21.83 -3.99 11.48
C LYS A 309 -21.55 -4.02 9.98
N GLN A 310 -22.40 -4.69 9.20
CA GLN A 310 -22.25 -4.74 7.73
C GLN A 310 -22.23 -3.35 7.06
N LEU A 311 -22.99 -2.39 7.59
CA LEU A 311 -23.09 -1.05 7.01
C LEU A 311 -21.99 -0.09 7.47
N LEU A 312 -21.39 -0.30 8.65
CA LEU A 312 -20.46 0.64 9.29
C LEU A 312 -19.02 0.14 9.39
N GLU A 313 -18.78 -1.17 9.34
CA GLU A 313 -17.44 -1.75 9.38
C GLU A 313 -16.65 -1.32 8.13
N VAL A 314 -15.47 -0.76 8.34
CA VAL A 314 -14.67 -0.18 7.25
C VAL A 314 -13.84 -1.27 6.58
N ASP A 315 -14.06 -1.48 5.28
CA ASP A 315 -13.16 -2.26 4.45
C ASP A 315 -12.04 -1.34 3.93
N LEU A 316 -10.83 -1.50 4.47
CA LEU A 316 -9.68 -0.66 4.10
C LEU A 316 -9.28 -0.85 2.63
N GLY A 317 -9.51 -2.03 2.05
CA GLY A 317 -9.20 -2.32 0.65
C GLY A 317 -10.15 -1.59 -0.28
N GLU A 318 -11.46 -1.76 -0.09
CA GLU A 318 -12.48 -1.04 -0.87
C GLU A 318 -12.39 0.47 -0.67
N ALA A 319 -12.06 0.94 0.55
CA ALA A 319 -11.86 2.35 0.82
C ALA A 319 -10.67 2.93 0.05
N GLU A 320 -9.55 2.21 0.01
CA GLU A 320 -8.34 2.64 -0.71
C GLU A 320 -8.56 2.64 -2.23
N GLU A 321 -9.30 1.66 -2.76
CA GLU A 321 -9.74 1.65 -4.16
C GLU A 321 -10.67 2.82 -4.48
N LEU A 322 -11.69 3.05 -3.64
CA LEU A 322 -12.61 4.16 -3.77
C LEU A 322 -11.91 5.53 -3.64
N ALA A 323 -10.92 5.60 -2.75
CA ALA A 323 -10.11 6.80 -2.54
C ALA A 323 -9.19 7.13 -3.73
N LYS A 324 -8.97 6.18 -4.64
CA LYS A 324 -8.19 6.35 -5.88
C LYS A 324 -9.06 6.38 -7.14
N ALA A 325 -10.33 6.00 -7.01
CA ALA A 325 -11.21 5.72 -8.12
C ALA A 325 -11.35 6.88 -9.11
N ARG A 326 -11.22 6.53 -10.39
CA ARG A 326 -11.50 7.36 -11.56
C ARG A 326 -12.95 7.24 -11.98
N ARG A 327 -13.35 8.03 -12.98
CA ARG A 327 -14.76 8.22 -13.33
C ARG A 327 -15.48 6.93 -13.72
N ASN A 328 -14.78 6.02 -14.40
CA ASN A 328 -15.35 4.75 -14.83
C ASN A 328 -15.32 3.71 -13.70
N GLU A 329 -14.29 3.75 -12.85
CA GLU A 329 -14.12 2.86 -11.68
C GLU A 329 -15.18 3.11 -10.59
N LEU A 330 -15.73 4.34 -10.48
CA LEU A 330 -16.85 4.64 -9.56
C LEU A 330 -18.13 3.83 -9.85
N TYR A 331 -18.26 3.22 -11.04
CA TYR A 331 -19.40 2.35 -11.38
C TYR A 331 -19.23 0.95 -10.79
N GLU A 332 -18.00 0.47 -10.71
CA GLU A 332 -17.66 -0.88 -10.23
C GLU A 332 -17.73 -0.95 -8.70
N LEU A 333 -17.54 0.19 -8.02
CA LEU A 333 -17.62 0.34 -6.56
C LEU A 333 -19.04 0.72 -6.07
N GLY A 334 -20.09 0.21 -6.71
CA GLY A 334 -21.48 0.58 -6.40
C GLY A 334 -21.95 0.19 -5.00
N ASP A 335 -21.46 -0.95 -4.50
CA ASP A 335 -21.98 -1.64 -3.32
C ASP A 335 -21.22 -1.35 -2.02
N VAL A 336 -20.25 -0.42 -2.06
CA VAL A 336 -19.43 -0.04 -0.90
C VAL A 336 -20.32 0.46 0.25
N ASN A 337 -20.07 -0.01 1.48
CA ASN A 337 -20.88 0.32 2.65
C ASN A 337 -20.66 1.76 3.16
N MET A 338 -21.47 2.20 4.14
CA MET A 338 -21.49 3.59 4.60
C MET A 338 -20.24 3.98 5.39
N GLY A 339 -19.71 3.07 6.22
CA GLY A 339 -18.47 3.29 6.98
C GLY A 339 -17.27 3.47 6.06
N THR A 340 -17.14 2.58 5.08
CA THR A 340 -16.09 2.61 4.05
C THR A 340 -16.16 3.88 3.21
N LYS A 341 -17.37 4.32 2.82
CA LYS A 341 -17.59 5.63 2.15
C LYS A 341 -17.16 6.81 3.01
N ALA A 342 -17.49 6.81 4.30
CA ALA A 342 -17.12 7.89 5.21
C ALA A 342 -15.60 8.02 5.35
N TYR A 343 -14.90 6.89 5.54
CA TYR A 343 -13.43 6.85 5.59
C TYR A 343 -12.81 7.27 4.25
N ALA A 344 -13.25 6.64 3.14
CA ALA A 344 -12.75 6.93 1.80
C ALA A 344 -12.99 8.40 1.38
N ALA A 345 -14.05 9.05 1.86
CA ALA A 345 -14.33 10.45 1.53
C ALA A 345 -13.21 11.40 2.00
N LEU A 346 -12.61 11.12 3.16
CA LEU A 346 -11.48 11.89 3.69
C LEU A 346 -10.15 11.40 3.12
N LEU A 347 -9.92 10.09 3.09
CA LEU A 347 -8.72 9.50 2.51
C LEU A 347 -8.53 9.88 1.03
N SER A 348 -9.63 9.99 0.28
CA SER A 348 -9.59 10.40 -1.13
C SER A 348 -9.11 11.84 -1.33
N ILE A 349 -9.09 12.69 -0.30
CA ILE A 349 -8.53 14.04 -0.38
C ILE A 349 -7.00 13.98 -0.55
N THR A 350 -6.33 13.06 0.16
CA THR A 350 -4.87 12.86 0.08
C THR A 350 -4.48 11.96 -1.10
N ARG A 351 -5.26 10.90 -1.36
CA ARG A 351 -5.07 9.99 -2.51
C ARG A 351 -5.48 10.61 -3.85
N GLY A 352 -6.30 11.67 -3.81
CA GLY A 352 -6.82 12.36 -4.96
C GLY A 352 -7.72 11.49 -5.85
N GLY A 353 -8.59 10.66 -5.30
CA GLY A 353 -9.70 10.06 -6.06
C GLY A 353 -10.74 11.10 -6.48
N LEU A 354 -11.53 10.78 -7.50
CA LEU A 354 -12.67 11.64 -7.88
C LEU A 354 -13.75 11.68 -6.79
N TYR A 355 -13.82 10.62 -5.98
CA TYR A 355 -14.77 10.52 -4.88
C TYR A 355 -14.51 11.59 -3.82
N GLY A 356 -13.27 11.86 -3.44
CA GLY A 356 -12.88 12.92 -2.51
C GLY A 356 -13.24 14.31 -3.02
N HIS A 357 -12.98 14.60 -4.30
CA HIS A 357 -13.42 15.86 -4.90
C HIS A 357 -14.95 16.03 -4.90
N ALA A 358 -15.69 14.94 -5.12
CA ALA A 358 -17.15 14.94 -5.00
C ALA A 358 -17.59 15.15 -3.54
N ALA A 359 -16.96 14.45 -2.59
CA ALA A 359 -17.23 14.55 -1.17
C ALA A 359 -16.97 15.96 -0.65
N THR A 360 -15.84 16.60 -0.99
CA THR A 360 -15.54 17.99 -0.60
C THR A 360 -16.64 18.98 -1.03
N LEU A 361 -17.21 18.79 -2.23
CA LEU A 361 -18.31 19.64 -2.72
C LEU A 361 -19.61 19.44 -1.92
N LEU A 362 -19.92 18.20 -1.57
CA LEU A 362 -21.08 17.84 -0.74
C LEU A 362 -20.90 18.32 0.70
N MET A 363 -19.73 18.08 1.32
CA MET A 363 -19.33 18.57 2.64
C MET A 363 -19.46 20.09 2.71
N GLY A 364 -18.99 20.81 1.70
CA GLY A 364 -19.11 22.26 1.61
C GLY A 364 -20.57 22.75 1.55
N LYS A 365 -21.52 21.95 1.08
CA LYS A 365 -22.96 22.26 1.13
C LYS A 365 -23.65 21.86 2.44
N GLY A 366 -22.94 21.13 3.32
CA GLY A 366 -23.50 20.49 4.52
C GLY A 366 -24.22 19.18 4.20
N ALA A 367 -24.06 18.64 2.99
CA ALA A 367 -24.79 17.46 2.54
C ALA A 367 -24.04 16.15 2.85
N LEU A 368 -23.60 15.97 4.10
CA LEU A 368 -22.76 14.83 4.50
C LEU A 368 -23.47 13.49 4.34
N ALA A 369 -24.77 13.45 4.58
CA ALA A 369 -25.59 12.26 4.39
C ALA A 369 -25.54 11.74 2.94
N ASP A 370 -25.38 12.63 1.95
CA ASP A 370 -25.27 12.23 0.54
C ASP A 370 -23.95 11.54 0.22
N VAL A 371 -22.90 11.78 1.02
CA VAL A 371 -21.60 11.08 0.86
C VAL A 371 -21.76 9.61 1.22
N VAL A 372 -22.47 9.32 2.31
CA VAL A 372 -22.61 7.97 2.86
C VAL A 372 -23.80 7.19 2.27
N LEU A 373 -24.94 7.85 1.98
CA LEU A 373 -26.15 7.19 1.49
C LEU A 373 -26.13 6.88 -0.01
N LEU A 374 -25.57 7.78 -0.83
CA LEU A 374 -25.55 7.58 -2.27
C LEU A 374 -24.48 6.54 -2.65
N THR A 375 -24.68 5.86 -3.77
CA THR A 375 -23.59 5.11 -4.42
C THR A 375 -22.47 6.10 -4.80
N PRO A 376 -21.19 5.68 -4.89
CA PRO A 376 -20.10 6.61 -5.22
C PRO A 376 -20.32 7.41 -6.50
N LYS A 377 -20.88 6.77 -7.53
CA LYS A 377 -21.35 7.43 -8.75
C LYS A 377 -22.47 8.44 -8.48
N GLY A 378 -23.49 8.08 -7.69
CA GLY A 378 -24.59 8.97 -7.34
C GLY A 378 -24.12 10.23 -6.61
N ALA A 379 -23.19 10.08 -5.66
CA ALA A 379 -22.52 11.20 -4.99
C ALA A 379 -21.76 12.08 -5.98
N TYR A 380 -21.01 11.48 -6.92
CA TYR A 380 -20.31 12.21 -7.98
C TYR A 380 -21.27 12.99 -8.89
N ASP A 381 -22.37 12.38 -9.34
CA ASP A 381 -23.34 13.03 -10.23
C ASP A 381 -24.06 14.20 -9.53
N LYS A 382 -24.38 14.05 -8.23
CA LYS A 382 -24.92 15.15 -7.41
C LYS A 382 -23.91 16.28 -7.24
N ALA A 383 -22.64 15.95 -6.92
CA ALA A 383 -21.55 16.92 -6.85
C ALA A 383 -21.32 17.63 -8.19
N LYS A 384 -21.45 16.92 -9.32
CA LYS A 384 -21.36 17.48 -10.67
C LYS A 384 -22.47 18.48 -10.94
N GLY A 385 -23.69 18.22 -10.49
CA GLY A 385 -24.79 19.19 -10.54
C GLY A 385 -24.47 20.46 -9.75
N ILE A 386 -23.89 20.33 -8.56
CA ILE A 386 -23.46 21.46 -7.71
C ILE A 386 -22.35 22.26 -8.41
N ALA A 387 -21.32 21.59 -8.93
CA ALA A 387 -20.21 22.21 -9.62
C ALA A 387 -20.68 22.96 -10.87
N LYS A 388 -21.54 22.34 -11.69
CA LYS A 388 -22.10 22.96 -12.90
C LYS A 388 -22.87 24.24 -12.60
N LYS A 389 -23.68 24.28 -11.53
CA LYS A 389 -24.40 25.48 -11.08
C LYS A 389 -23.47 26.62 -10.65
N ARG A 390 -22.23 26.31 -10.29
CA ARG A 390 -21.18 27.28 -9.93
C ARG A 390 -20.25 27.63 -11.09
N GLY A 391 -20.44 27.05 -12.28
CA GLY A 391 -19.49 27.19 -13.40
C GLY A 391 -18.16 26.47 -13.15
N GLU A 392 -18.18 25.36 -12.42
CA GLU A 392 -17.00 24.58 -12.01
C GLU A 392 -17.09 23.12 -12.48
N SER A 393 -15.96 22.41 -12.46
CA SER A 393 -15.90 20.95 -12.60
C SER A 393 -15.80 20.27 -11.22
N VAL A 394 -16.19 18.99 -11.13
CA VAL A 394 -15.99 18.19 -9.90
C VAL A 394 -14.51 18.09 -9.59
N ASP A 395 -13.72 17.62 -10.57
CA ASP A 395 -12.26 17.67 -10.54
C ASP A 395 -11.78 18.95 -11.24
N PRO A 396 -11.20 19.92 -10.50
CA PRO A 396 -10.67 21.15 -11.08
C PRO A 396 -9.56 20.89 -12.10
N SER A 397 -8.84 19.77 -12.00
CA SER A 397 -7.68 19.47 -12.83
C SER A 397 -8.01 18.91 -14.23
N ARG A 398 -9.26 18.49 -14.52
CA ARG A 398 -9.60 17.68 -15.72
C ARG A 398 -10.78 18.17 -16.59
N SER A 399 -11.12 19.46 -16.55
CA SER A 399 -12.24 19.97 -17.38
C SER A 399 -11.90 20.02 -18.90
N PRO A 400 -12.78 19.53 -19.81
CA PRO A 400 -12.57 19.53 -21.27
C PRO A 400 -12.76 20.89 -21.97
N LYS A 401 -13.29 21.90 -21.30
CA LYS A 401 -13.45 23.27 -21.82
C LYS A 401 -12.47 24.15 -21.07
N GLY A 402 -11.66 24.94 -21.79
CA GLY A 402 -10.52 25.74 -21.30
C GLY A 402 -10.84 26.79 -20.24
N ALA A 403 -11.38 26.35 -19.12
CA ALA A 403 -11.66 27.08 -17.89
C ALA A 403 -10.82 26.52 -16.71
N VAL A 404 -9.75 25.79 -17.03
CA VAL A 404 -8.74 25.32 -16.07
C VAL A 404 -7.52 26.21 -16.26
N ASP A 405 -7.17 26.95 -15.21
CA ASP A 405 -5.87 27.60 -15.07
C ASP A 405 -4.82 26.51 -15.09
N TRP A 406 -3.83 26.61 -15.97
CA TRP A 406 -2.69 25.68 -16.02
C TRP A 406 -2.09 25.48 -14.62
N GLU A 407 -2.08 26.58 -13.89
CA GLU A 407 -1.57 26.86 -12.58
C GLU A 407 -2.18 25.93 -11.53
N ASP A 408 -3.50 25.72 -11.56
CA ASP A 408 -4.20 24.82 -10.62
C ASP A 408 -3.83 23.35 -10.87
N ARG A 409 -3.74 22.95 -12.14
CA ARG A 409 -3.33 21.58 -12.52
C ARG A 409 -1.90 21.32 -12.07
N ALA A 410 -1.03 22.29 -12.27
CA ALA A 410 0.37 22.15 -11.93
C ALA A 410 0.67 22.29 -10.46
N ALA A 411 -0.04 23.14 -9.72
CA ALA A 411 0.06 23.19 -8.27
C ALA A 411 -0.27 21.81 -7.66
N SER A 412 -1.33 21.16 -8.15
CA SER A 412 -1.69 19.80 -7.74
C SER A 412 -0.57 18.80 -8.03
N VAL A 413 -0.01 18.83 -9.25
CA VAL A 413 1.08 17.93 -9.65
C VAL A 413 2.37 18.21 -8.88
N LEU A 414 2.67 19.48 -8.60
CA LEU A 414 3.84 19.91 -7.83
C LEU A 414 3.76 19.42 -6.39
N LEU A 415 2.60 19.56 -5.73
CA LEU A 415 2.39 19.04 -4.38
C LEU A 415 2.64 17.52 -4.34
N TRP A 416 2.07 16.75 -5.27
CA TRP A 416 2.29 15.30 -5.35
C TRP A 416 3.74 14.93 -5.67
N PHE A 417 4.39 15.68 -6.57
CA PHE A 417 5.79 15.49 -6.90
C PHE A 417 6.69 15.69 -5.67
N LEU A 418 6.50 16.79 -4.93
CA LEU A 418 7.26 17.10 -3.71
C LEU A 418 7.00 16.10 -2.59
N SER A 419 5.76 15.62 -2.45
CA SER A 419 5.39 14.56 -1.51
C SER A 419 6.20 13.28 -1.74
N GLY A 420 6.35 12.91 -3.02
CA GLY A 420 6.95 11.64 -3.43
C GLY A 420 8.45 11.68 -3.69
N TYR A 421 9.03 12.84 -3.99
CA TYR A 421 10.42 12.93 -4.43
C TYR A 421 11.41 12.66 -3.29
N GLY A 422 11.13 13.17 -2.08
CA GLY A 422 12.02 13.07 -0.92
C GLY A 422 12.37 14.44 -0.33
N GLU A 423 13.08 14.44 0.80
CA GLU A 423 13.56 15.68 1.44
C GLU A 423 14.83 16.12 0.70
N ALA A 424 14.69 17.02 -0.28
CA ALA A 424 15.80 17.57 -1.03
C ALA A 424 15.49 19.01 -1.42
N ASP A 425 16.54 19.84 -1.49
CA ASP A 425 16.43 21.18 -2.06
C ASP A 425 16.30 21.05 -3.58
N LEU A 426 15.17 21.51 -4.11
CA LEU A 426 14.83 21.37 -5.52
C LEU A 426 14.67 22.72 -6.19
N LYS A 427 15.06 22.79 -7.45
CA LYS A 427 14.92 23.96 -8.28
C LYS A 427 14.19 23.60 -9.56
N PHE A 428 13.20 24.41 -9.92
CA PHE A 428 12.29 24.17 -11.03
C PHE A 428 12.42 25.28 -12.07
N ARG A 429 12.62 24.90 -13.33
CA ARG A 429 12.65 25.79 -14.50
C ARG A 429 11.58 25.37 -15.51
N PRO A 430 10.69 26.25 -15.97
CA PRO A 430 9.60 25.92 -16.86
C PRO A 430 10.13 25.47 -18.22
N VAL A 431 9.47 24.46 -18.79
CA VAL A 431 9.74 23.97 -20.14
C VAL A 431 8.45 23.73 -20.90
N GLU A 432 8.52 23.89 -22.22
CA GLU A 432 7.40 23.62 -23.12
C GLU A 432 7.85 22.75 -24.29
N LYS A 433 6.97 21.86 -24.75
CA LYS A 433 7.18 21.11 -25.99
C LYS A 433 5.88 20.96 -26.77
N ARG A 434 6.02 20.79 -28.08
CA ARG A 434 4.88 20.53 -28.97
C ARG A 434 4.65 19.02 -29.06
N GLY A 435 3.53 18.53 -28.53
CA GLY A 435 3.16 17.12 -28.56
C GLY A 435 2.81 16.63 -29.96
N LYS A 436 2.76 15.30 -30.16
CA LYS A 436 2.50 14.64 -31.46
C LYS A 436 1.17 15.02 -32.14
N LYS A 437 0.23 15.63 -31.39
CA LYS A 437 -1.08 16.13 -31.88
C LYS A 437 -1.14 17.67 -31.99
N GLY A 438 -0.01 18.36 -31.96
CA GLY A 438 0.07 19.83 -32.07
C GLY A 438 -0.31 20.62 -30.81
N ARG A 439 -0.64 19.95 -29.70
CA ARG A 439 -0.89 20.57 -28.38
C ARG A 439 0.43 20.94 -27.70
N VAL A 440 0.48 22.10 -27.06
CA VAL A 440 1.61 22.51 -26.21
C VAL A 440 1.49 21.78 -24.86
N GLU A 441 2.48 20.97 -24.52
CA GLU A 441 2.67 20.42 -23.18
C GLU A 441 3.65 21.33 -22.43
N ARG A 442 3.30 21.75 -21.21
CA ARG A 442 4.22 22.49 -20.33
C ARG A 442 4.64 21.63 -19.14
N GLY A 443 5.75 21.99 -18.53
CA GLY A 443 6.35 21.25 -17.42
C GLY A 443 7.47 22.02 -16.76
N PHE A 444 8.29 21.33 -15.98
CA PHE A 444 9.47 21.87 -15.31
C PHE A 444 10.68 20.96 -15.48
N GLN A 445 11.83 21.50 -15.86
CA GLN A 445 13.12 20.90 -15.53
C GLN A 445 13.35 21.01 -14.03
N VAL A 446 13.77 19.91 -13.42
CA VAL A 446 13.99 19.77 -11.99
C VAL A 446 15.47 19.54 -11.74
N PHE A 447 16.05 20.37 -10.88
CA PHE A 447 17.43 20.28 -10.44
C PHE A 447 17.45 20.07 -8.93
N ARG A 448 18.42 19.33 -8.43
CA ARG A 448 18.73 19.28 -7.00
C ARG A 448 19.80 20.32 -6.72
N ALA A 449 19.56 21.16 -5.71
CA ALA A 449 20.51 22.17 -5.29
C ALA A 449 21.36 21.65 -4.13
N TYR A 450 22.68 21.81 -4.24
CA TYR A 450 23.67 21.56 -3.20
C TYR A 450 24.41 22.89 -2.95
N GLY A 451 23.74 23.82 -2.27
CA GLY A 451 24.22 25.21 -2.16
C GLY A 451 24.26 25.89 -3.54
N VAL A 452 25.46 26.10 -4.08
CA VAL A 452 25.67 26.78 -5.38
C VAL A 452 25.66 25.80 -6.57
N VAL A 453 25.80 24.49 -6.30
CA VAL A 453 25.86 23.46 -7.35
C VAL A 453 24.46 22.93 -7.63
N GLU A 454 24.04 22.97 -8.89
CA GLU A 454 22.76 22.41 -9.35
C GLU A 454 23.02 21.14 -10.15
N ALA A 455 22.40 20.03 -9.76
CA ALA A 455 22.45 18.76 -10.48
C ALA A 455 21.11 18.51 -11.18
N PHE A 456 21.12 18.33 -12.51
CA PHE A 456 19.90 18.03 -13.25
C PHE A 456 19.35 16.66 -12.87
N VAL A 457 18.07 16.61 -12.52
CA VAL A 457 17.41 15.38 -12.06
C VAL A 457 16.31 14.91 -13.01
N GLY A 458 15.78 15.78 -13.87
CA GLY A 458 14.79 15.35 -14.84
C GLY A 458 13.80 16.42 -15.27
N GLU A 459 12.77 16.01 -16.01
CA GLU A 459 11.70 16.88 -16.50
C GLU A 459 10.33 16.39 -16.06
N LEU A 460 9.60 17.23 -15.33
CA LEU A 460 8.22 17.04 -14.89
C LEU A 460 7.26 17.62 -15.93
N TRP A 461 6.57 16.76 -16.68
CA TRP A 461 5.62 17.16 -17.71
C TRP A 461 4.17 17.09 -17.20
N ILE A 462 3.39 18.16 -17.44
CA ILE A 462 2.05 18.36 -16.90
C ILE A 462 1.03 18.37 -18.05
N GLY A 463 0.52 17.18 -18.38
CA GLY A 463 -0.50 16.95 -19.42
C GLY A 463 -1.85 16.50 -18.86
N GLU A 464 -2.58 15.69 -19.63
CA GLU A 464 -3.75 14.93 -19.12
C GLU A 464 -3.34 13.92 -18.03
N VAL A 465 -2.12 13.40 -18.17
CA VAL A 465 -1.40 12.58 -17.20
C VAL A 465 -0.05 13.26 -16.95
N ALA A 466 0.34 13.40 -15.68
CA ALA A 466 1.65 13.92 -15.31
C ALA A 466 2.70 12.81 -15.32
N TYR A 467 3.90 13.10 -15.82
CA TYR A 467 5.01 12.14 -15.84
C TYR A 467 6.35 12.86 -15.60
N PHE A 468 7.31 12.15 -15.04
CA PHE A 468 8.64 12.67 -14.73
C PHE A 468 9.71 11.86 -15.45
N ASN A 469 10.38 12.50 -16.42
CA ASN A 469 11.53 11.93 -17.09
C ASN A 469 12.75 12.10 -16.20
N VAL A 470 13.14 11.04 -15.48
CA VAL A 470 14.30 11.03 -14.57
C VAL A 470 15.59 11.09 -15.39
N SER A 471 16.59 11.84 -14.92
CA SER A 471 17.94 11.85 -15.49
C SER A 471 18.64 10.51 -15.28
N GLU A 472 19.64 10.21 -16.11
CA GLU A 472 20.40 8.98 -16.01
C GLU A 472 21.14 8.88 -14.67
N GLU A 473 21.65 10.01 -14.15
CA GLU A 473 22.37 10.09 -12.88
C GLU A 473 21.48 9.80 -11.68
N GLU A 474 20.26 10.36 -11.62
CA GLU A 474 19.34 10.09 -10.50
C GLU A 474 18.80 8.66 -10.57
N LEU A 475 18.50 8.15 -11.77
CA LEU A 475 18.12 6.76 -11.97
C LEU A 475 19.24 5.83 -11.49
N ARG A 476 20.49 6.12 -11.87
CA ARG A 476 21.67 5.37 -11.43
C ARG A 476 21.84 5.40 -9.92
N ARG A 477 21.69 6.56 -9.27
CA ARG A 477 21.77 6.68 -7.81
C ARG A 477 20.76 5.78 -7.10
N ARG A 478 19.50 5.76 -7.58
CA ARG A 478 18.42 4.94 -7.01
C ARG A 478 18.66 3.44 -7.24
N VAL A 479 19.19 3.07 -8.41
CA VAL A 479 19.60 1.70 -8.72
C VAL A 479 20.76 1.26 -7.82
N GLU A 480 21.79 2.09 -7.64
CA GLU A 480 22.93 1.81 -6.75
C GLU A 480 22.49 1.69 -5.28
N GLU A 481 21.54 2.52 -4.84
CA GLU A 481 20.92 2.42 -3.51
C GLU A 481 20.17 1.11 -3.33
N ALA A 482 19.38 0.68 -4.33
CA ALA A 482 18.74 -0.64 -4.32
C ALA A 482 19.78 -1.78 -4.33
N MET A 483 20.87 -1.67 -5.09
CA MET A 483 21.94 -2.68 -5.09
C MET A 483 22.61 -2.83 -3.71
N ARG A 484 22.86 -1.72 -2.99
CA ARG A 484 23.44 -1.76 -1.64
C ARG A 484 22.53 -2.42 -0.60
N MET A 485 21.23 -2.40 -0.85
CA MET A 485 20.20 -2.98 0.02
C MET A 485 19.65 -4.30 -0.51
N ALA A 486 20.26 -4.88 -1.55
CA ALA A 486 19.88 -6.19 -2.06
C ALA A 486 20.09 -7.26 -0.99
N PRO A 487 19.21 -8.27 -0.90
CA PRO A 487 19.40 -9.38 0.04
C PRO A 487 20.67 -10.16 -0.33
N ASP A 488 21.40 -10.61 0.69
CA ASP A 488 22.56 -11.49 0.49
C ASP A 488 22.08 -12.93 0.34
N LEU A 489 21.99 -13.39 -0.92
CA LEU A 489 21.60 -14.76 -1.24
C LEU A 489 22.82 -15.69 -1.41
N SER A 490 24.00 -15.26 -0.96
CA SER A 490 25.23 -16.04 -1.15
C SER A 490 25.17 -17.40 -0.44
N GLY A 491 25.45 -18.46 -1.21
CA GLY A 491 25.46 -19.81 -0.71
C GLY A 491 24.08 -20.45 -0.49
N MET A 492 22.98 -19.79 -0.88
CA MET A 492 21.66 -20.41 -1.01
C MET A 492 21.44 -20.94 -2.44
N ASP A 493 20.59 -21.95 -2.59
CA ASP A 493 20.09 -22.36 -3.90
C ASP A 493 19.03 -21.35 -4.35
N THR A 494 19.33 -20.55 -5.37
CA THR A 494 18.45 -19.45 -5.82
C THR A 494 17.51 -19.85 -6.95
N ALA A 495 17.60 -21.09 -7.45
CA ALA A 495 16.74 -21.58 -8.52
C ALA A 495 15.24 -21.60 -8.15
N PRO A 496 14.82 -21.99 -6.93
CA PRO A 496 13.40 -21.95 -6.53
C PRO A 496 12.78 -20.56 -6.67
N GLN A 497 13.47 -19.51 -6.21
CA GLN A 497 12.98 -18.13 -6.33
C GLN A 497 13.09 -17.62 -7.76
N TYR A 498 14.14 -18.00 -8.49
CA TYR A 498 14.35 -17.56 -9.86
C TYR A 498 13.25 -18.01 -10.81
N VAL A 499 12.81 -19.28 -10.75
CA VAL A 499 11.73 -19.78 -11.61
C VAL A 499 10.38 -19.11 -11.32
N GLU A 500 10.16 -18.66 -10.08
CA GLU A 500 8.96 -17.91 -9.69
C GLU A 500 8.98 -16.48 -10.23
N TRP A 501 10.11 -15.78 -10.14
CA TRP A 501 10.27 -14.46 -10.75
C TRP A 501 10.13 -14.49 -12.28
N LEU A 502 10.50 -15.60 -12.93
CA LEU A 502 10.29 -15.79 -14.36
C LEU A 502 8.80 -15.89 -14.74
N ALA A 503 7.96 -16.40 -13.84
CA ALA A 503 6.51 -16.49 -14.06
C ALA A 503 5.83 -15.11 -14.02
N THR A 504 6.43 -14.15 -13.32
CA THR A 504 5.89 -12.81 -13.06
C THR A 504 6.57 -11.73 -13.94
N ASP A 505 7.45 -10.93 -13.35
CA ASP A 505 8.01 -9.67 -13.86
C ASP A 505 9.36 -9.81 -14.58
N VAL A 506 10.02 -10.97 -14.45
CA VAL A 506 11.31 -11.25 -15.12
C VAL A 506 11.06 -12.04 -16.39
N SER A 507 11.50 -11.54 -17.54
CA SER A 507 11.34 -12.17 -18.84
C SER A 507 12.67 -12.37 -19.55
N THR A 508 12.69 -13.21 -20.58
CA THR A 508 13.80 -13.29 -21.51
C THR A 508 13.40 -12.64 -22.84
N SER A 509 14.18 -11.65 -23.27
CA SER A 509 14.00 -10.98 -24.56
C SER A 509 15.32 -11.05 -25.31
N TRP A 510 15.30 -11.69 -26.49
CA TRP A 510 16.51 -12.01 -27.24
C TRP A 510 17.51 -12.80 -26.37
N ARG A 511 18.78 -12.36 -26.32
CA ARG A 511 19.87 -12.98 -25.53
C ARG A 511 20.03 -12.35 -24.13
N GLN A 512 19.01 -11.70 -23.60
CA GLN A 512 19.08 -10.97 -22.33
C GLN A 512 17.89 -11.30 -21.43
N ILE A 513 18.13 -11.28 -20.12
CA ILE A 513 17.09 -11.28 -19.10
C ILE A 513 16.66 -9.83 -18.91
N VAL A 514 15.35 -9.59 -18.83
CA VAL A 514 14.74 -8.26 -18.71
C VAL A 514 13.73 -8.29 -17.58
N ALA A 515 13.92 -7.43 -16.58
CA ALA A 515 12.98 -7.29 -15.47
C ALA A 515 12.54 -5.84 -15.34
N GLY A 516 11.22 -5.62 -15.32
CA GLY A 516 10.61 -4.31 -15.09
C GLY A 516 10.01 -4.24 -13.70
N THR A 517 10.12 -3.10 -13.02
CA THR A 517 9.41 -2.89 -11.75
C THR A 517 9.19 -1.40 -11.46
N VAL A 518 8.11 -1.09 -10.76
CA VAL A 518 7.85 0.23 -10.14
C VAL A 518 8.14 0.25 -8.64
N HIS A 519 8.56 -0.89 -8.09
CA HIS A 519 8.71 -1.15 -6.67
C HIS A 519 10.20 -1.31 -6.31
N PRO A 520 10.76 -0.42 -5.46
CA PRO A 520 12.17 -0.50 -5.07
C PRO A 520 12.57 -1.84 -4.45
N TRP A 521 11.67 -2.51 -3.73
CA TRP A 521 11.94 -3.80 -3.09
C TRP A 521 12.01 -4.97 -4.08
N GLN A 522 11.20 -4.97 -5.15
CA GLN A 522 11.34 -5.97 -6.23
C GLN A 522 12.68 -5.78 -6.96
N LEU A 523 13.10 -4.53 -7.16
CA LEU A 523 14.41 -4.21 -7.76
C LEU A 523 15.57 -4.74 -6.91
N ARG A 524 15.48 -4.64 -5.58
CA ARG A 524 16.42 -5.26 -4.63
C ARG A 524 16.50 -6.77 -4.81
N TRP A 525 15.35 -7.44 -4.96
CA TRP A 525 15.27 -8.87 -5.23
C TRP A 525 15.96 -9.28 -6.53
N TYR A 526 15.72 -8.54 -7.62
CA TYR A 526 16.38 -8.81 -8.89
C TYR A 526 17.90 -8.73 -8.75
N PHE A 527 18.42 -7.75 -7.99
CA PHE A 527 19.86 -7.65 -7.74
C PHE A 527 20.40 -8.73 -6.81
N GLY A 528 19.63 -9.17 -5.81
CA GLY A 528 20.00 -10.32 -4.98
C GLY A 528 20.16 -11.61 -5.80
N LEU A 529 19.24 -11.86 -6.73
CA LEU A 529 19.24 -13.08 -7.55
C LEU A 529 20.23 -12.99 -8.74
N LEU A 530 20.12 -11.95 -9.54
CA LEU A 530 20.84 -11.80 -10.80
C LEU A 530 22.14 -10.99 -10.69
N GLY A 531 22.42 -10.41 -9.52
CA GLY A 531 23.56 -9.51 -9.34
C GLY A 531 23.36 -8.17 -10.06
N GLY A 532 24.47 -7.45 -10.29
CA GLY A 532 24.44 -6.16 -10.98
C GLY A 532 23.97 -6.28 -12.43
N PRO A 533 23.11 -5.36 -12.91
CA PRO A 533 22.63 -5.38 -14.29
C PRO A 533 23.73 -4.95 -15.26
N LYS A 534 23.66 -5.43 -16.51
CA LYS A 534 24.54 -4.99 -17.60
C LYS A 534 24.24 -3.55 -18.02
N TRP A 535 22.96 -3.20 -18.08
CA TRP A 535 22.47 -1.85 -18.27
C TRP A 535 21.03 -1.75 -17.76
N PHE A 536 20.55 -0.54 -17.50
CA PHE A 536 19.17 -0.30 -17.08
C PHE A 536 18.63 0.97 -17.75
N SER A 537 17.31 1.06 -17.82
CA SER A 537 16.58 2.24 -18.30
C SER A 537 15.40 2.48 -17.40
N GLY A 538 14.88 3.70 -17.33
CA GLY A 538 13.77 3.99 -16.45
C GLY A 538 13.05 5.28 -16.78
N LYS A 539 11.82 5.38 -16.28
CA LYS A 539 11.00 6.59 -16.29
C LYS A 539 10.30 6.67 -14.95
N ALA A 540 10.01 7.85 -14.45
CA ALA A 540 9.16 7.97 -13.28
C ALA A 540 7.77 8.44 -13.68
N ILE A 541 6.77 7.80 -13.09
CA ILE A 541 5.40 8.26 -13.18
C ILE A 541 5.13 9.06 -11.91
N VAL A 542 4.67 10.30 -12.09
CA VAL A 542 4.17 11.09 -10.96
C VAL A 542 2.73 10.69 -10.76
N THR A 543 2.53 9.88 -9.74
CA THR A 543 1.20 9.48 -9.29
C THR A 543 0.77 10.36 -8.12
N ARG A 544 -0.52 10.30 -7.77
CA ARG A 544 -1.05 11.03 -6.62
C ARG A 544 -0.50 10.48 -5.27
N GLU A 545 0.14 9.31 -5.29
CA GLU A 545 0.91 8.71 -4.18
C GLU A 545 2.40 9.13 -4.16
N GLY A 546 2.82 9.98 -5.11
CA GLY A 546 4.21 10.37 -5.30
C GLY A 546 4.87 9.77 -6.54
N ILE A 547 6.20 9.72 -6.54
CA ILE A 547 7.02 9.33 -7.69
C ILE A 547 7.23 7.81 -7.69
N LYS A 548 6.61 7.12 -8.65
CA LYS A 548 6.88 5.70 -8.90
C LYS A 548 7.92 5.58 -10.01
N LEU A 549 9.14 5.23 -9.63
CA LEU A 549 10.25 4.95 -10.56
C LEU A 549 10.00 3.61 -11.23
N ALA A 550 9.61 3.62 -12.51
CA ALA A 550 9.56 2.44 -13.35
C ALA A 550 10.97 2.17 -13.91
N VAL A 551 11.63 1.14 -13.41
CA VAL A 551 12.98 0.72 -13.84
C VAL A 551 12.85 -0.57 -14.63
N VAL A 552 13.55 -0.64 -15.76
CA VAL A 552 13.75 -1.85 -16.55
C VAL A 552 15.24 -2.14 -16.58
N ALA A 553 15.64 -3.28 -16.01
CA ALA A 553 17.02 -3.71 -15.91
C ALA A 553 17.27 -4.94 -16.80
N TYR A 554 18.51 -5.05 -17.31
CA TYR A 554 18.91 -6.05 -18.30
C TYR A 554 20.15 -6.82 -17.82
N TRP A 555 20.13 -8.15 -17.90
CA TRP A 555 21.26 -9.03 -17.54
C TRP A 555 21.66 -9.97 -18.69
N SER A 556 22.87 -10.52 -18.60
CA SER A 556 23.33 -11.60 -19.47
C SER A 556 22.53 -12.88 -19.20
N ARG A 557 22.21 -13.65 -20.24
CA ARG A 557 21.64 -15.01 -20.08
C ARG A 557 22.59 -15.97 -19.35
N GLU A 558 23.90 -15.73 -19.36
CA GLU A 558 24.85 -16.54 -18.60
C GLU A 558 24.51 -16.58 -17.12
N ARG A 559 23.85 -15.54 -16.59
CA ARG A 559 23.42 -15.51 -15.19
C ARG A 559 22.29 -16.50 -14.90
N GLU A 560 21.37 -16.70 -15.83
CA GLU A 560 20.34 -17.75 -15.76
C GLU A 560 21.01 -19.13 -15.76
N ASP A 561 21.95 -19.35 -16.69
CA ASP A 561 22.67 -20.62 -16.81
C ASP A 561 23.51 -20.94 -15.55
N GLU A 562 24.10 -19.93 -14.90
CA GLU A 562 24.82 -20.07 -13.62
C GLU A 562 23.88 -20.52 -12.49
N ILE A 563 22.71 -19.89 -12.36
CA ILE A 563 21.72 -20.22 -11.32
C ILE A 563 21.21 -21.65 -11.51
N LEU A 564 20.84 -22.02 -12.74
CA LEU A 564 20.30 -23.35 -13.03
C LEU A 564 21.35 -24.45 -12.83
N ARG A 565 22.59 -24.24 -13.30
CA ARG A 565 23.68 -25.21 -13.18
C ARG A 565 24.16 -25.40 -11.74
N GLY A 566 24.11 -24.34 -10.94
CA GLY A 566 24.46 -24.35 -9.52
C GLY A 566 23.40 -24.98 -8.61
N SER A 567 22.20 -25.27 -9.13
CA SER A 567 21.08 -25.72 -8.30
C SER A 567 21.20 -27.18 -7.89
N SER A 568 21.39 -27.39 -6.59
CA SER A 568 21.29 -28.70 -5.93
C SER A 568 19.86 -29.22 -5.86
N TRP A 569 18.89 -28.32 -5.71
CA TRP A 569 17.46 -28.62 -5.68
C TRP A 569 16.99 -29.21 -7.01
N LEU A 570 17.28 -28.54 -8.14
CA LEU A 570 16.93 -29.05 -9.47
C LEU A 570 17.58 -30.40 -9.73
N LYS A 571 18.85 -30.58 -9.33
CA LYS A 571 19.56 -31.85 -9.47
C LYS A 571 18.91 -32.98 -8.66
N SER A 572 18.48 -32.69 -7.43
CA SER A 572 17.75 -33.65 -6.59
C SER A 572 16.37 -34.00 -7.20
N LEU A 573 15.67 -32.99 -7.71
CA LEU A 573 14.31 -33.14 -8.24
C LEU A 573 14.27 -33.85 -9.59
N LEU A 574 15.20 -33.54 -10.51
CA LEU A 574 15.22 -34.04 -11.89
C LEU A 574 16.25 -35.16 -12.12
N GLY A 575 17.10 -35.45 -11.13
CA GLY A 575 18.11 -36.51 -11.18
C GLY A 575 19.36 -36.19 -11.99
N HIS A 576 19.48 -35.00 -12.57
CA HIS A 576 20.63 -34.55 -13.34
C HIS A 576 20.80 -33.02 -13.25
N THR A 577 21.99 -32.52 -13.59
CA THR A 577 22.29 -31.08 -13.58
C THR A 577 21.71 -30.42 -14.83
N VAL A 578 20.97 -29.34 -14.65
CA VAL A 578 20.36 -28.53 -15.71
C VAL A 578 21.25 -27.33 -16.01
N ASN A 579 21.70 -27.14 -17.25
CA ASN A 579 22.70 -26.12 -17.58
C ASN A 579 22.12 -24.81 -18.13
N ASN A 580 20.87 -24.81 -18.59
CA ASN A 580 20.20 -23.65 -19.18
C ASN A 580 18.68 -23.81 -19.16
N TRP A 581 17.94 -22.73 -19.46
CA TRP A 581 16.47 -22.71 -19.46
C TRP A 581 15.83 -23.77 -20.36
N ARG A 582 16.41 -24.05 -21.54
CA ARG A 582 15.82 -25.02 -22.46
C ARG A 582 15.94 -26.44 -21.92
N GLU A 583 17.11 -26.77 -21.35
CA GLU A 583 17.31 -28.06 -20.69
C GLU A 583 16.35 -28.24 -19.50
N LEU A 584 16.04 -27.17 -18.75
CA LEU A 584 15.04 -27.22 -17.68
C LEU A 584 13.65 -27.60 -18.20
N VAL A 585 13.19 -26.90 -19.25
CA VAL A 585 11.88 -27.14 -19.85
C VAL A 585 11.77 -28.54 -20.45
N ASP A 586 12.84 -29.00 -21.11
CA ASP A 586 12.89 -30.33 -21.73
C ASP A 586 12.96 -31.46 -20.70
N ALA A 587 13.58 -31.21 -19.53
CA ALA A 587 13.69 -32.16 -18.42
C ALA A 587 12.37 -32.40 -17.66
N ILE A 588 11.40 -31.48 -17.75
CA ILE A 588 10.07 -31.66 -17.16
C ILE A 588 9.27 -32.63 -18.02
N ASP A 589 8.76 -33.70 -17.43
CA ASP A 589 7.81 -34.62 -18.07
C ASP A 589 6.40 -34.00 -18.09
N TRP A 590 6.10 -33.24 -19.14
CA TRP A 590 4.83 -32.54 -19.30
C TRP A 590 3.66 -33.50 -19.51
N SER A 591 3.91 -34.69 -20.06
CA SER A 591 2.91 -35.74 -20.20
C SER A 591 2.50 -36.27 -18.82
N TRP A 592 3.47 -36.50 -17.94
CA TRP A 592 3.21 -36.86 -16.55
C TRP A 592 2.49 -35.74 -15.79
N VAL A 593 2.92 -34.49 -15.94
CA VAL A 593 2.25 -33.32 -15.30
C VAL A 593 0.79 -33.24 -15.71
N LEU A 594 0.49 -33.33 -17.01
CA LEU A 594 -0.89 -33.31 -17.51
C LEU A 594 -1.70 -34.45 -16.90
N LYS A 595 -1.19 -35.68 -16.98
CA LYS A 595 -1.88 -36.87 -16.44
C LYS A 595 -2.19 -36.72 -14.96
N LYS A 596 -1.24 -36.21 -14.16
CA LYS A 596 -1.43 -36.00 -12.73
C LYS A 596 -2.53 -34.98 -12.44
N VAL A 597 -2.62 -33.90 -13.23
CA VAL A 597 -3.69 -32.90 -13.08
C VAL A 597 -5.04 -33.44 -13.55
N GLU A 598 -5.07 -34.29 -14.59
CA GLU A 598 -6.28 -35.00 -15.03
C GLU A 598 -6.86 -35.89 -13.93
N GLU A 599 -6.00 -36.64 -13.22
CA GLU A 599 -6.40 -37.48 -12.08
C GLU A 599 -7.02 -36.66 -10.93
N LEU A 600 -6.55 -35.42 -10.73
CA LEU A 600 -7.06 -34.51 -9.70
C LEU A 600 -8.24 -33.65 -10.15
N ALA A 601 -8.63 -33.70 -11.43
CA ALA A 601 -9.56 -32.72 -12.00
C ALA A 601 -10.91 -32.67 -11.26
N ASP A 602 -11.45 -33.82 -10.85
CA ASP A 602 -12.71 -33.89 -10.09
C ASP A 602 -12.58 -33.30 -8.67
N GLU A 603 -11.43 -33.49 -8.02
CA GLU A 603 -11.14 -32.96 -6.68
C GLU A 603 -10.91 -31.44 -6.69
N LEU A 604 -10.44 -30.90 -7.82
CA LEU A 604 -10.19 -29.47 -8.01
C LEU A 604 -11.45 -28.67 -8.39
N LYS A 605 -12.47 -29.31 -8.96
CA LYS A 605 -13.75 -28.65 -9.35
C LYS A 605 -14.37 -27.79 -8.24
N PRO A 606 -14.44 -28.23 -6.96
CA PRO A 606 -15.03 -27.43 -5.88
C PRO A 606 -14.29 -26.12 -5.57
N TRP A 607 -13.03 -26.00 -6.02
CA TRP A 607 -12.13 -24.87 -5.78
C TRP A 607 -12.25 -23.80 -6.88
N ILE A 608 -12.99 -24.08 -7.96
CA ILE A 608 -13.21 -23.13 -9.07
C ILE A 608 -14.51 -22.36 -8.83
N GLY A 609 -14.40 -21.03 -8.81
CA GLY A 609 -15.52 -20.10 -8.70
C GLY A 609 -16.05 -19.89 -7.26
N PRO A 610 -16.99 -18.94 -7.11
CA PRO A 610 -17.65 -18.65 -5.83
C PRO A 610 -18.55 -19.82 -5.37
N LYS A 611 -18.85 -19.87 -4.06
CA LYS A 611 -19.68 -20.94 -3.47
C LYS A 611 -21.02 -21.15 -4.19
N GLY A 612 -21.65 -20.06 -4.66
CA GLY A 612 -22.94 -20.10 -5.36
C GLY A 612 -22.90 -20.43 -6.86
N MET A 613 -21.72 -20.65 -7.46
CA MET A 613 -21.61 -21.02 -8.88
C MET A 613 -22.12 -22.46 -9.12
N SER A 614 -22.88 -22.65 -10.20
CA SER A 614 -23.48 -23.95 -10.54
C SER A 614 -22.42 -24.99 -10.96
N ASP A 615 -22.70 -26.27 -10.72
CA ASP A 615 -21.77 -27.35 -11.07
C ASP A 615 -21.48 -27.42 -12.58
N MET A 616 -22.47 -27.08 -13.42
CA MET A 616 -22.30 -27.02 -14.88
C MET A 616 -21.31 -25.93 -15.30
N GLU A 617 -21.39 -24.75 -14.70
CA GLU A 617 -20.44 -23.66 -14.97
C GLU A 617 -19.04 -24.04 -14.50
N ARG A 618 -18.90 -24.64 -13.32
CA ARG A 618 -17.61 -25.12 -12.79
C ARG A 618 -17.00 -26.19 -13.69
N GLU A 619 -17.81 -27.14 -14.15
CA GLU A 619 -17.35 -28.19 -15.05
C GLU A 619 -16.88 -27.64 -16.39
N GLY A 620 -17.63 -26.70 -16.97
CA GLY A 620 -17.23 -26.01 -18.20
C GLY A 620 -15.88 -25.29 -18.06
N LEU A 621 -15.68 -24.60 -16.93
CA LEU A 621 -14.43 -23.90 -16.62
C LEU A 621 -13.26 -24.87 -16.39
N ALA A 622 -13.46 -25.91 -15.58
CA ALA A 622 -12.45 -26.93 -15.32
C ALA A 622 -11.97 -27.60 -16.62
N ARG A 623 -12.90 -28.00 -17.50
CA ARG A 623 -12.58 -28.59 -18.81
C ARG A 623 -11.79 -27.65 -19.70
N ARG A 624 -12.16 -26.36 -19.73
CA ARG A 624 -11.42 -25.34 -20.49
C ARG A 624 -10.00 -25.18 -19.97
N MET A 625 -9.84 -25.00 -18.66
CA MET A 625 -8.53 -24.83 -18.02
C MET A 625 -7.64 -26.07 -18.25
N LEU A 626 -8.21 -27.27 -18.13
CA LEU A 626 -7.50 -28.52 -18.41
C LEU A 626 -7.09 -28.64 -19.88
N SER A 627 -7.96 -28.23 -20.81
CA SER A 627 -7.63 -28.19 -22.24
C SER A 627 -6.48 -27.23 -22.55
N GLU A 628 -6.42 -26.08 -21.87
CA GLU A 628 -5.30 -25.13 -21.99
C GLU A 628 -3.96 -25.75 -21.50
N LEU A 629 -3.98 -26.51 -20.40
CA LEU A 629 -2.80 -27.26 -19.93
C LEU A 629 -2.41 -28.38 -20.90
N ALA A 630 -3.39 -29.10 -21.45
CA ALA A 630 -3.15 -30.17 -22.42
C ALA A 630 -2.48 -29.65 -23.71
N LEU A 631 -2.90 -28.47 -24.18
CA LEU A 631 -2.24 -27.80 -25.32
C LEU A 631 -0.78 -27.50 -25.01
N LEU A 632 -0.50 -26.90 -23.85
CA LEU A 632 0.89 -26.63 -23.46
C LEU A 632 1.71 -27.92 -23.44
N ALA A 633 1.23 -28.96 -22.76
CA ALA A 633 1.95 -30.22 -22.63
C ALA A 633 2.22 -30.83 -24.02
N HIS A 634 1.22 -30.86 -24.90
CA HIS A 634 1.38 -31.35 -26.27
C HIS A 634 2.48 -30.62 -27.05
N PHE A 635 2.47 -29.28 -27.04
CA PHE A 635 3.45 -28.49 -27.79
C PHE A 635 4.83 -28.47 -27.13
N ALA A 636 4.93 -28.53 -25.79
CA ALA A 636 6.19 -28.63 -25.08
C ALA A 636 6.88 -29.98 -25.39
N GLU A 637 6.12 -31.08 -25.35
CA GLU A 637 6.62 -32.42 -25.72
C GLU A 637 7.01 -32.50 -27.21
N ALA A 638 6.21 -31.91 -28.09
CA ALA A 638 6.54 -31.86 -29.52
C ALA A 638 7.83 -31.06 -29.80
N LYS A 639 8.12 -30.05 -28.99
CA LYS A 639 9.34 -29.22 -29.10
C LYS A 639 10.56 -29.87 -28.46
N ARG A 640 10.41 -30.79 -27.51
CA ARG A 640 11.51 -31.42 -26.76
C ARG A 640 12.64 -31.89 -27.68
N GLY A 641 13.88 -31.53 -27.32
CA GLY A 641 15.09 -31.91 -28.06
C GLY A 641 15.30 -31.17 -29.39
N LYS A 642 14.47 -30.18 -29.74
CA LYS A 642 14.60 -29.39 -30.98
C LYS A 642 15.07 -27.98 -30.69
N ASN A 643 15.92 -27.44 -31.56
CA ASN A 643 16.25 -26.01 -31.53
C ASN A 643 15.09 -25.17 -32.10
N ASP A 644 15.14 -23.84 -31.92
CA ASP A 644 14.06 -22.94 -32.37
C ASP A 644 13.82 -22.98 -33.89
N SER A 645 14.86 -23.25 -34.69
CA SER A 645 14.73 -23.33 -36.15
C SER A 645 14.02 -24.60 -36.59
N GLU A 646 14.41 -25.75 -36.03
CA GLU A 646 13.76 -27.04 -36.25
C GLU A 646 12.31 -27.01 -35.78
N TRP A 647 12.06 -26.42 -34.61
CA TRP A 647 10.71 -26.26 -34.08
C TRP A 647 9.84 -25.40 -34.99
N ARG A 648 10.38 -24.29 -35.50
CA ARG A 648 9.66 -23.41 -36.42
C ARG A 648 9.29 -24.13 -37.72
N GLU A 649 10.20 -24.91 -38.29
CA GLU A 649 9.92 -25.68 -39.51
C GLU A 649 8.90 -26.78 -39.27
N GLU A 650 8.92 -27.44 -38.11
CA GLU A 650 7.92 -28.45 -37.76
C GLU A 650 6.52 -27.85 -37.57
N ARG A 651 6.43 -26.70 -36.87
CA ARG A 651 5.19 -25.92 -36.76
C ARG A 651 4.65 -25.51 -38.12
N ILE A 652 5.51 -25.09 -39.05
CA ILE A 652 5.11 -24.74 -40.41
C ILE A 652 4.48 -25.95 -41.12
N LYS A 653 5.06 -27.15 -40.99
CA LYS A 653 4.51 -28.38 -41.61
C LYS A 653 3.13 -28.72 -41.02
N MET A 654 3.00 -28.70 -39.71
CA MET A 654 1.73 -29.00 -39.03
C MET A 654 0.66 -27.97 -39.38
N LEU A 655 1.01 -26.68 -39.43
CA LEU A 655 0.09 -25.61 -39.81
C LEU A 655 -0.29 -25.67 -41.29
N ALA A 656 0.63 -26.07 -42.18
CA ALA A 656 0.32 -26.26 -43.60
C ALA A 656 -0.76 -27.34 -43.79
N LYS A 657 -0.69 -28.44 -43.03
CA LYS A 657 -1.74 -29.48 -43.03
C LYS A 657 -3.08 -28.93 -42.55
N ALA A 658 -3.10 -28.13 -41.49
CA ALA A 658 -4.33 -27.49 -41.03
C ALA A 658 -4.89 -26.50 -42.07
N VAL A 659 -4.04 -25.77 -42.79
CA VAL A 659 -4.45 -24.89 -43.89
C VAL A 659 -5.05 -25.69 -45.05
N GLU A 660 -4.46 -26.84 -45.40
CA GLU A 660 -5.00 -27.76 -46.39
C GLU A 660 -6.41 -28.21 -46.02
N ASP A 661 -6.58 -28.70 -44.80
CA ASP A 661 -7.85 -29.19 -44.28
C ASP A 661 -8.92 -28.07 -44.26
N LEU A 662 -8.57 -26.88 -43.75
CA LEU A 662 -9.46 -25.72 -43.68
C LEU A 662 -9.85 -25.17 -45.06
N SER A 663 -8.98 -25.35 -46.06
CA SER A 663 -9.25 -24.95 -47.44
C SER A 663 -10.09 -25.98 -48.21
N GLY A 664 -10.28 -27.19 -47.65
CA GLY A 664 -10.84 -28.34 -48.36
C GLY A 664 -9.91 -28.85 -49.47
N GLY A 665 -8.60 -28.78 -49.27
CA GLY A 665 -7.57 -29.18 -50.23
C GLY A 665 -7.28 -28.19 -51.36
N ARG A 666 -7.94 -27.02 -51.38
CA ARG A 666 -7.78 -25.99 -52.42
C ARG A 666 -6.48 -25.20 -52.31
N ILE A 667 -5.88 -25.15 -51.13
CA ILE A 667 -4.54 -24.62 -50.89
C ILE A 667 -3.73 -25.78 -50.33
N ALA A 668 -2.83 -26.36 -51.14
CA ALA A 668 -2.07 -27.55 -50.77
C ALA A 668 -0.60 -27.50 -51.18
N GLY A 669 0.20 -28.40 -50.60
CA GLY A 669 1.62 -28.55 -50.87
C GLY A 669 2.40 -27.28 -50.52
N ASP A 670 3.23 -26.82 -51.46
CA ASP A 670 4.10 -25.67 -51.26
C ASP A 670 3.31 -24.37 -50.99
N PHE A 671 2.12 -24.22 -51.57
CA PHE A 671 1.27 -23.05 -51.32
C PHE A 671 0.72 -23.02 -49.90
N ALA A 672 0.34 -24.18 -49.34
CA ALA A 672 -0.09 -24.29 -47.95
C ALA A 672 1.06 -24.01 -47.00
N LYS A 673 2.26 -24.51 -47.33
CA LYS A 673 3.49 -24.26 -46.57
C LYS A 673 3.92 -22.79 -46.60
N GLU A 674 3.81 -22.12 -47.75
CA GLU A 674 4.07 -20.69 -47.91
C GLU A 674 3.04 -19.86 -47.13
N LEU A 675 1.75 -20.20 -47.21
CA LEU A 675 0.70 -19.53 -46.44
C LEU A 675 0.91 -19.71 -44.94
N ALA A 676 1.22 -20.92 -44.47
CA ALA A 676 1.53 -21.21 -43.07
C ALA A 676 2.70 -20.37 -42.54
N ARG A 677 3.79 -20.27 -43.31
CA ARG A 677 4.92 -19.37 -42.99
C ARG A 677 4.47 -17.93 -42.82
N LEU A 678 3.69 -17.43 -43.77
CA LEU A 678 3.20 -16.04 -43.75
C LEU A 678 2.25 -15.76 -42.59
N ILE A 679 1.40 -16.73 -42.21
CA ILE A 679 0.53 -16.59 -41.04
C ILE A 679 1.36 -16.55 -39.75
N ILE A 680 2.38 -17.39 -39.60
CA ILE A 680 3.29 -17.34 -38.44
C ILE A 680 3.98 -15.97 -38.39
N TYR A 681 4.50 -15.46 -39.51
CA TYR A 681 5.06 -14.10 -39.58
C TYR A 681 4.05 -13.02 -39.20
N TYR A 682 2.79 -13.17 -39.63
CA TYR A 682 1.70 -12.26 -39.29
C TYR A 682 1.47 -12.24 -37.77
N ALA A 683 1.44 -13.42 -37.13
CA ALA A 683 1.25 -13.57 -35.70
C ALA A 683 2.46 -13.05 -34.88
N GLU A 684 3.69 -13.23 -35.37
CA GLU A 684 4.96 -12.83 -34.75
C GLU A 684 5.29 -11.32 -34.92
N ARG A 685 4.29 -10.46 -35.13
CA ARG A 685 4.38 -8.99 -35.25
C ARG A 685 4.99 -8.43 -36.55
N HIS A 686 5.13 -9.21 -37.62
CA HIS A 686 5.47 -8.70 -38.96
C HIS A 686 4.22 -8.46 -39.84
N LYS A 687 3.17 -7.87 -39.25
CA LYS A 687 1.83 -7.77 -39.88
C LYS A 687 1.86 -7.15 -41.28
N GLN A 688 2.45 -5.97 -41.45
CA GLN A 688 2.48 -5.27 -42.73
C GLN A 688 3.26 -6.04 -43.82
N TYR A 689 4.38 -6.67 -43.43
CA TYR A 689 5.16 -7.50 -44.34
C TYR A 689 4.35 -8.75 -44.74
N ALA A 690 3.79 -9.45 -43.76
CA ALA A 690 3.00 -10.66 -44.00
C ALA A 690 1.75 -10.37 -44.84
N GLU A 691 1.00 -9.29 -44.56
CA GLU A 691 -0.19 -8.88 -45.33
C GLU A 691 0.12 -8.71 -46.82
N LYS A 692 1.21 -8.01 -47.13
CA LYS A 692 1.64 -7.80 -48.52
C LYS A 692 1.95 -9.11 -49.23
N HIS A 693 2.57 -10.07 -48.53
CA HIS A 693 2.95 -11.35 -49.13
C HIS A 693 1.78 -12.34 -49.18
N ILE A 694 0.84 -12.28 -48.23
CA ILE A 694 -0.41 -13.07 -48.26
C ILE A 694 -1.26 -12.64 -49.47
N ASN A 695 -1.41 -11.33 -49.70
CA ASN A 695 -2.14 -10.84 -50.87
C ASN A 695 -1.48 -11.27 -52.19
N LYS A 696 -0.15 -11.21 -52.28
CA LYS A 696 0.60 -11.71 -53.44
C LYS A 696 0.46 -13.22 -53.63
N LEU A 697 0.37 -13.99 -52.54
CA LEU A 697 0.14 -15.43 -52.60
C LEU A 697 -1.28 -15.73 -53.11
N ALA A 698 -2.27 -14.98 -52.64
CA ALA A 698 -3.66 -15.10 -53.10
C ALA A 698 -3.81 -14.81 -54.60
N GLU A 699 -3.06 -13.86 -55.15
CA GLU A 699 -3.03 -13.58 -56.61
C GLU A 699 -2.50 -14.75 -57.44
N LYS A 700 -1.65 -15.62 -56.86
CA LYS A 700 -1.07 -16.79 -57.55
C LYS A 700 -1.96 -18.04 -57.50
N LEU A 701 -2.95 -18.08 -56.61
CA LEU A 701 -3.81 -19.24 -56.41
C LEU A 701 -4.95 -19.23 -57.45
N VAL A 702 -4.99 -20.25 -58.31
CA VAL A 702 -6.05 -20.39 -59.32
C VAL A 702 -7.31 -20.95 -58.66
N GLY A 703 -8.42 -20.21 -58.74
CA GLY A 703 -9.72 -20.66 -58.22
C GLY A 703 -9.97 -20.44 -56.72
N VAL A 704 -9.08 -19.71 -56.03
CA VAL A 704 -9.26 -19.31 -54.62
C VAL A 704 -9.21 -17.78 -54.55
N SER A 705 -10.27 -17.16 -54.04
CA SER A 705 -10.34 -15.71 -53.93
C SER A 705 -9.49 -15.18 -52.76
N ASN A 706 -9.02 -13.93 -52.85
CA ASN A 706 -8.32 -13.29 -51.74
C ASN A 706 -9.18 -13.24 -50.45
N LYS A 707 -10.51 -13.11 -50.60
CA LYS A 707 -11.46 -13.16 -49.48
C LYS A 707 -11.46 -14.54 -48.79
N GLU A 708 -11.32 -15.62 -49.54
CA GLU A 708 -11.22 -16.98 -48.99
C GLU A 708 -9.88 -17.22 -48.29
N VAL A 709 -8.76 -16.79 -48.88
CA VAL A 709 -7.44 -16.85 -48.23
C VAL A 709 -7.47 -16.10 -46.89
N TRP A 710 -7.96 -14.86 -46.86
CA TRP A 710 -8.14 -14.10 -45.61
C TRP A 710 -9.20 -14.69 -44.68
N GLY A 711 -10.16 -15.44 -45.20
CA GLY A 711 -11.09 -16.25 -44.42
C GLY A 711 -10.35 -17.32 -43.61
N ILE A 712 -9.45 -18.06 -44.26
CA ILE A 712 -8.59 -19.07 -43.60
C ILE A 712 -7.64 -18.40 -42.61
N VAL A 713 -6.95 -17.32 -43.00
CA VAL A 713 -6.04 -16.58 -42.11
C VAL A 713 -6.77 -16.09 -40.85
N ARG A 714 -7.97 -15.52 -41.00
CA ARG A 714 -8.77 -15.08 -39.84
C ARG A 714 -9.20 -16.26 -38.97
N ARG A 715 -9.61 -17.38 -39.56
CA ARG A 715 -10.03 -18.57 -38.81
C ARG A 715 -8.87 -19.23 -38.05
N VAL A 716 -7.70 -19.28 -38.66
CA VAL A 716 -6.46 -19.74 -38.04
C VAL A 716 -6.07 -18.84 -36.86
N LEU A 717 -6.25 -17.52 -36.99
CA LEU A 717 -5.90 -16.53 -35.97
C LEU A 717 -7.00 -16.27 -34.94
N SER A 718 -8.24 -16.70 -35.17
CA SER A 718 -9.40 -16.37 -34.32
C SER A 718 -9.36 -17.09 -32.97
N GLY A 719 -8.59 -18.17 -32.86
CA GLY A 719 -8.58 -19.01 -31.67
C GLY A 719 -9.76 -19.97 -31.57
N GLU A 720 -10.58 -20.09 -32.63
CA GLU A 720 -11.66 -21.09 -32.71
C GLU A 720 -11.14 -22.53 -32.60
N ASP A 721 -9.99 -22.81 -33.22
CA ASP A 721 -9.25 -24.06 -33.04
C ASP A 721 -7.99 -23.77 -32.19
N PRO A 722 -7.97 -24.20 -30.91
CA PRO A 722 -6.85 -23.96 -30.01
C PRO A 722 -5.53 -24.60 -30.46
N ASN A 723 -5.57 -25.74 -31.16
CA ASN A 723 -4.35 -26.40 -31.67
C ASN A 723 -3.72 -25.56 -32.79
N VAL A 724 -4.55 -25.11 -33.75
CA VAL A 724 -4.11 -24.28 -34.88
C VAL A 724 -3.64 -22.90 -34.39
N TYR A 725 -4.31 -22.36 -33.37
CA TYR A 725 -3.88 -21.14 -32.69
C TYR A 725 -2.50 -21.30 -32.04
N CYS A 726 -2.27 -22.40 -31.33
CA CYS A 726 -0.98 -22.66 -30.70
C CYS A 726 0.15 -22.92 -31.71
N LEU A 727 -0.16 -23.56 -32.84
CA LEU A 727 0.77 -23.67 -33.97
C LEU A 727 1.16 -22.31 -34.54
N THR A 728 0.24 -21.36 -34.61
CA THR A 728 0.53 -20.03 -35.16
C THR A 728 1.24 -19.11 -34.18
N ARG A 729 0.84 -19.11 -32.91
CA ARG A 729 1.41 -18.19 -31.90
C ARG A 729 2.59 -18.76 -31.12
N ASP A 730 2.90 -20.04 -31.28
CA ASP A 730 3.89 -20.77 -30.50
C ASP A 730 3.55 -20.82 -29.01
N CYS A 731 2.61 -21.69 -28.62
CA CYS A 731 2.31 -21.89 -27.21
C CYS A 731 3.48 -22.50 -26.40
N ALA A 732 4.50 -23.07 -27.06
CA ALA A 732 5.71 -23.61 -26.43
C ALA A 732 6.90 -22.63 -26.42
N ARG A 733 6.65 -21.34 -26.69
CA ARG A 733 7.67 -20.29 -26.52
C ARG A 733 7.91 -19.97 -25.05
N ASP A 734 9.12 -19.53 -24.73
CA ASP A 734 9.58 -19.23 -23.37
C ASP A 734 8.59 -18.31 -22.61
N ALA A 735 8.01 -17.30 -23.27
CA ALA A 735 7.06 -16.35 -22.67
C ALA A 735 5.77 -16.98 -22.12
N VAL A 736 5.34 -18.12 -22.68
CA VAL A 736 4.15 -18.88 -22.23
C VAL A 736 4.58 -19.95 -21.24
N VAL A 737 5.58 -20.77 -21.61
CA VAL A 737 6.04 -21.93 -20.82
C VAL A 737 6.53 -21.53 -19.42
N ARG A 738 7.20 -20.38 -19.27
CA ARG A 738 7.72 -19.91 -17.98
C ARG A 738 6.68 -19.84 -16.85
N LYS A 739 5.41 -19.62 -17.19
CA LYS A 739 4.30 -19.57 -16.23
C LYS A 739 3.92 -20.93 -15.64
N PHE A 740 4.33 -22.01 -16.32
CA PHE A 740 4.00 -23.37 -15.95
C PHE A 740 5.18 -24.12 -15.35
N VAL A 741 6.42 -23.67 -15.59
CA VAL A 741 7.64 -24.35 -15.10
C VAL A 741 7.67 -24.40 -13.57
N ALA A 742 7.52 -23.26 -12.89
CA ALA A 742 7.54 -23.23 -11.43
C ALA A 742 6.44 -24.12 -10.80
N PRO A 743 5.15 -24.01 -11.17
CA PRO A 743 4.13 -24.89 -10.61
C PRO A 743 4.25 -26.35 -11.06
N ALA A 744 4.85 -26.65 -12.22
CA ALA A 744 5.17 -28.02 -12.60
C ALA A 744 6.24 -28.64 -11.68
N LEU A 745 7.30 -27.88 -11.36
CA LEU A 745 8.35 -28.32 -10.43
C LEU A 745 7.81 -28.48 -9.00
N GLU A 746 6.94 -27.57 -8.55
CA GLU A 746 6.19 -27.71 -7.29
C GLU A 746 5.37 -29.01 -7.27
N LEU A 747 4.65 -29.32 -8.36
CA LEU A 747 3.83 -30.53 -8.48
C LEU A 747 4.69 -31.79 -8.35
N VAL A 748 5.82 -31.86 -9.07
CA VAL A 748 6.75 -32.99 -9.00
C VAL A 748 7.32 -33.14 -7.59
N MET A 749 7.71 -32.04 -6.94
CA MET A 749 8.29 -32.05 -5.60
C MET A 749 7.29 -32.53 -4.55
N LEU A 750 6.06 -32.00 -4.56
CA LEU A 750 5.00 -32.37 -3.62
C LEU A 750 4.57 -33.83 -3.80
N ASP A 751 4.47 -34.30 -5.04
CA ASP A 751 4.14 -35.71 -5.33
C ASP A 751 5.25 -36.67 -4.85
N LYS A 752 6.52 -36.33 -5.05
CA LYS A 752 7.64 -37.09 -4.48
C LYS A 752 7.65 -37.09 -2.95
N ALA A 753 7.33 -35.96 -2.33
CA ALA A 753 7.23 -35.85 -0.88
C ALA A 753 6.10 -36.74 -0.32
N LEU A 754 4.95 -36.80 -1.00
CA LEU A 754 3.85 -37.71 -0.65
C LEU A 754 4.24 -39.19 -0.77
N ARG A 755 5.12 -39.54 -1.72
CA ARG A 755 5.68 -40.89 -1.88
C ARG A 755 6.86 -41.20 -0.96
N GLY A 756 7.33 -40.23 -0.16
CA GLY A 756 8.51 -40.37 0.69
C GLY A 756 9.85 -40.39 -0.08
N GLU A 757 9.85 -39.97 -1.34
CA GLU A 757 11.04 -39.84 -2.21
C GLU A 757 11.73 -38.48 -2.06
N PHE A 758 11.08 -37.54 -1.36
CA PHE A 758 11.60 -36.21 -1.03
C PHE A 758 11.23 -35.87 0.42
N ASP A 759 12.07 -35.14 1.14
CA ASP A 759 11.80 -34.82 2.55
C ASP A 759 10.58 -33.91 2.68
N ARG A 760 9.62 -34.32 3.52
CA ARG A 760 8.34 -33.61 3.69
C ARG A 760 8.52 -32.21 4.27
N GLU A 761 9.42 -32.04 5.24
CA GLU A 761 9.68 -30.74 5.87
C GLU A 761 10.36 -29.79 4.87
N GLU A 762 11.31 -30.32 4.09
CA GLU A 762 11.98 -29.58 3.02
C GLU A 762 11.00 -29.15 1.90
N ALA A 763 10.10 -30.04 1.47
CA ALA A 763 9.08 -29.71 0.46
C ALA A 763 8.13 -28.59 0.92
N LEU A 764 7.68 -28.63 2.18
CA LEU A 764 6.81 -27.58 2.75
C LEU A 764 7.52 -26.22 2.77
N LEU A 765 8.80 -26.20 3.14
CA LEU A 765 9.60 -24.98 3.20
C LEU A 765 9.84 -24.39 1.80
N LEU A 766 10.32 -25.22 0.86
CA LEU A 766 10.61 -24.78 -0.50
C LEU A 766 9.33 -24.33 -1.22
N PHE A 767 8.23 -25.05 -1.04
CA PHE A 767 6.94 -24.62 -1.57
C PHE A 767 6.53 -23.26 -1.01
N GLY A 768 6.65 -23.05 0.31
CA GLY A 768 6.32 -21.77 0.92
C GLY A 768 7.24 -20.63 0.45
N GLU A 769 8.53 -20.88 0.23
CA GLU A 769 9.48 -19.90 -0.34
C GLU A 769 9.10 -19.51 -1.77
N MET A 770 8.80 -20.51 -2.61
CA MET A 770 8.39 -20.32 -3.99
C MET A 770 7.06 -19.54 -4.05
N TYR A 771 6.07 -19.97 -3.27
CA TYR A 771 4.76 -19.31 -3.25
C TYR A 771 4.82 -17.89 -2.66
N ALA A 772 5.64 -17.65 -1.64
CA ALA A 772 5.89 -16.30 -1.12
C ALA A 772 6.54 -15.40 -2.18
N THR A 773 7.44 -15.95 -3.00
CA THR A 773 8.06 -15.25 -4.14
C THR A 773 7.02 -14.95 -5.22
N ALA A 774 6.13 -15.89 -5.54
CA ALA A 774 5.02 -15.68 -6.47
C ALA A 774 4.10 -14.53 -6.00
N LEU A 775 3.76 -14.52 -4.71
CA LEU A 775 2.95 -13.45 -4.09
C LEU A 775 3.66 -12.10 -4.09
N ALA A 776 4.99 -12.09 -3.98
CA ALA A 776 5.82 -10.89 -4.09
C ALA A 776 5.95 -10.38 -5.55
N GLY A 777 5.61 -11.19 -6.56
CA GLY A 777 5.47 -10.71 -7.92
C GLY A 777 4.05 -10.23 -8.22
N ASP A 778 3.15 -11.18 -8.44
CA ASP A 778 1.81 -10.95 -9.00
C ASP A 778 0.68 -11.15 -7.96
N GLY A 779 1.02 -11.21 -6.67
CA GLY A 779 0.06 -11.41 -5.60
C GLY A 779 -0.07 -10.22 -4.65
N ALA A 780 -0.96 -10.38 -3.68
CA ALA A 780 -1.07 -9.50 -2.54
C ALA A 780 -1.43 -10.28 -1.27
N VAL A 781 -0.98 -9.75 -0.15
CA VAL A 781 -1.29 -10.22 1.20
C VAL A 781 -1.94 -9.06 1.93
N GLY A 782 -3.20 -9.25 2.34
CA GLY A 782 -3.98 -8.30 3.12
C GLY A 782 -4.24 -8.79 4.55
N PRO A 783 -4.89 -7.94 5.38
CA PRO A 783 -5.30 -8.33 6.73
C PRO A 783 -6.22 -9.55 6.74
N TYR A 784 -7.13 -9.66 5.75
CA TYR A 784 -8.15 -10.70 5.70
C TYR A 784 -8.07 -11.63 4.48
N ASP A 785 -7.14 -11.40 3.55
CA ASP A 785 -7.01 -12.19 2.34
C ASP A 785 -5.56 -12.40 1.90
N VAL A 786 -5.34 -13.48 1.15
CA VAL A 786 -4.10 -13.76 0.42
C VAL A 786 -4.51 -14.14 -0.98
N TRP A 787 -3.99 -13.46 -2.00
CA TRP A 787 -4.31 -13.81 -3.37
C TRP A 787 -3.14 -13.70 -4.33
N LEU A 788 -3.12 -14.57 -5.34
CA LEU A 788 -2.17 -14.62 -6.44
C LEU A 788 -2.93 -14.49 -7.75
N THR A 789 -2.49 -13.58 -8.62
CA THR A 789 -3.07 -13.41 -9.95
C THR A 789 -2.27 -14.17 -11.01
N VAL A 790 -2.97 -14.96 -11.83
CA VAL A 790 -2.42 -15.69 -12.97
C VAL A 790 -3.14 -15.23 -14.23
N GLY A 791 -2.42 -14.70 -15.22
CA GLY A 791 -3.03 -14.12 -16.42
C GLY A 791 -2.32 -14.42 -17.74
N GLY A 792 -2.96 -14.01 -18.84
CA GLY A 792 -2.42 -14.08 -20.20
C GLY A 792 -2.72 -15.39 -20.96
N GLU A 793 -2.00 -15.62 -22.06
CA GLU A 793 -2.20 -16.78 -22.94
C GLU A 793 -2.04 -18.11 -22.18
N LEU A 794 -3.04 -18.98 -22.31
CA LEU A 794 -3.20 -20.25 -21.56
C LEU A 794 -3.24 -20.09 -20.03
N GLY A 795 -3.61 -18.91 -19.52
CA GLY A 795 -3.60 -18.61 -18.08
C GLY A 795 -4.52 -19.51 -17.24
N GLY A 796 -5.56 -20.10 -17.84
CA GLY A 796 -6.45 -21.03 -17.15
C GLY A 796 -5.74 -22.35 -16.83
N GLY A 797 -4.94 -22.86 -17.76
CA GLY A 797 -4.11 -24.04 -17.53
C GLY A 797 -3.08 -23.81 -16.43
N ALA A 798 -2.43 -22.65 -16.40
CA ALA A 798 -1.45 -22.31 -15.36
C ALA A 798 -2.12 -22.16 -13.98
N ALA A 799 -3.30 -21.55 -13.93
CA ALA A 799 -4.09 -21.43 -12.70
C ALA A 799 -4.58 -22.80 -12.19
N LEU A 800 -4.96 -23.72 -13.08
CA LEU A 800 -5.34 -25.09 -12.71
C LEU A 800 -4.15 -25.87 -12.15
N LEU A 801 -2.97 -25.73 -12.75
CA LEU A 801 -1.75 -26.36 -12.27
C LEU A 801 -1.37 -25.86 -10.87
N ARG A 802 -1.48 -24.55 -10.61
CA ARG A 802 -1.30 -23.97 -9.26
C ARG A 802 -2.35 -24.46 -8.25
N LEU A 803 -3.59 -24.66 -8.66
CA LEU A 803 -4.61 -25.29 -7.81
C LEU A 803 -4.24 -26.73 -7.47
N ALA A 804 -3.71 -27.50 -8.43
CA ALA A 804 -3.25 -28.86 -8.21
C ALA A 804 -2.08 -28.92 -7.19
N THR A 805 -1.14 -27.97 -7.25
CA THR A 805 -0.03 -27.91 -6.27
C THR A 805 -0.54 -27.57 -4.87
N LEU A 806 -1.44 -26.58 -4.73
CA LEU A 806 -2.07 -26.25 -3.45
C LEU A 806 -2.91 -27.41 -2.87
N HIS A 807 -3.55 -28.20 -3.74
CA HIS A 807 -4.28 -29.39 -3.31
C HIS A 807 -3.35 -30.48 -2.77
N LEU A 808 -2.24 -30.77 -3.45
CA LEU A 808 -1.22 -31.72 -2.96
C LEU A 808 -0.56 -31.22 -1.67
N LEU A 809 -0.33 -29.91 -1.54
CA LEU A 809 0.13 -29.30 -0.31
C LEU A 809 -0.83 -29.59 0.85
N ASN A 810 -2.14 -29.46 0.65
CA ASN A 810 -3.15 -29.80 1.66
C ASN A 810 -3.11 -31.27 2.10
N GLN A 811 -2.59 -32.19 1.27
CA GLN A 811 -2.39 -33.59 1.66
C GLN A 811 -1.15 -33.77 2.54
N LEU A 812 -0.16 -32.88 2.43
CA LEU A 812 1.03 -32.85 3.28
C LEU A 812 0.82 -32.04 4.57
N LEU A 813 -0.24 -31.25 4.69
CA LEU A 813 -0.55 -30.47 5.89
C LEU A 813 -1.45 -31.26 6.86
N PRO A 814 -1.30 -31.07 8.18
CA PRO A 814 -2.26 -31.58 9.15
C PRO A 814 -3.64 -30.91 8.96
N ASP A 815 -4.72 -31.58 9.38
CA ASP A 815 -6.10 -31.14 9.12
C ASP A 815 -6.39 -29.70 9.57
N GLU A 816 -5.79 -29.26 10.68
CA GLU A 816 -5.94 -27.93 11.26
C GLU A 816 -5.36 -26.81 10.37
N LEU A 817 -4.41 -27.14 9.49
CA LEU A 817 -3.69 -26.21 8.63
C LEU A 817 -4.08 -26.30 7.15
N LYS A 818 -5.01 -27.19 6.80
CA LYS A 818 -5.54 -27.27 5.43
C LYS A 818 -6.14 -25.92 5.02
N LEU A 819 -5.77 -25.49 3.82
CA LEU A 819 -6.13 -24.19 3.27
C LEU A 819 -7.37 -24.30 2.38
N GLY A 820 -8.38 -23.48 2.64
CA GLY A 820 -9.48 -23.22 1.71
C GLY A 820 -9.10 -22.15 0.69
N VAL A 821 -8.65 -22.57 -0.50
CA VAL A 821 -8.30 -21.66 -1.60
C VAL A 821 -9.31 -21.78 -2.74
N ARG A 822 -9.59 -20.68 -3.43
CA ARG A 822 -10.49 -20.65 -4.60
C ARG A 822 -9.92 -19.86 -5.76
N VAL A 823 -10.28 -20.24 -6.98
CA VAL A 823 -10.00 -19.45 -8.19
C VAL A 823 -11.23 -18.64 -8.60
N TYR A 824 -11.04 -17.34 -8.77
CA TYR A 824 -12.01 -16.39 -9.28
C TYR A 824 -11.59 -15.92 -10.67
N ILE A 825 -12.54 -15.80 -11.59
CA ILE A 825 -12.26 -15.52 -13.00
C ILE A 825 -12.71 -14.10 -13.33
N GLY A 826 -11.79 -13.29 -13.84
CA GLY A 826 -12.04 -11.98 -14.44
C GLY A 826 -11.82 -12.00 -15.96
N GLU A 827 -11.78 -10.82 -16.60
CA GLU A 827 -11.51 -10.69 -18.04
C GLU A 827 -10.06 -11.10 -18.39
N GLY A 828 -9.84 -12.39 -18.66
CA GLY A 828 -8.53 -12.93 -19.07
C GLY A 828 -7.51 -13.11 -17.94
N VAL A 829 -7.99 -13.10 -16.69
CA VAL A 829 -7.19 -13.17 -15.47
C VAL A 829 -7.86 -14.11 -14.46
N TYR A 830 -7.06 -14.93 -13.78
CA TYR A 830 -7.49 -15.89 -12.77
C TYR A 830 -6.87 -15.50 -11.43
N ARG A 831 -7.70 -15.22 -10.43
CA ARG A 831 -7.26 -14.85 -9.07
C ARG A 831 -7.42 -16.05 -8.15
N ILE A 832 -6.33 -16.65 -7.71
CA ILE A 832 -6.28 -17.69 -6.68
C ILE A 832 -6.29 -16.97 -5.33
N ALA A 833 -7.31 -17.15 -4.50
CA ALA A 833 -7.47 -16.41 -3.24
C ALA A 833 -7.92 -17.29 -2.08
N ALA A 834 -7.38 -16.99 -0.90
CA ALA A 834 -7.82 -17.46 0.41
C ALA A 834 -8.35 -16.27 1.22
N TYR A 835 -9.40 -16.47 2.00
CA TYR A 835 -10.07 -15.42 2.78
C TYR A 835 -10.25 -15.85 4.24
N GLY A 836 -10.32 -14.87 5.16
CA GLY A 836 -10.64 -15.08 6.57
C GLY A 836 -9.65 -16.02 7.26
N GLU A 837 -10.17 -17.10 7.87
CA GLU A 837 -9.37 -18.09 8.60
C GLU A 837 -8.36 -18.80 7.68
N ASP A 838 -8.74 -19.11 6.44
CA ASP A 838 -7.86 -19.75 5.47
C ASP A 838 -6.70 -18.82 5.08
N ALA A 839 -6.97 -17.52 4.95
CA ALA A 839 -5.93 -16.51 4.73
C ALA A 839 -4.96 -16.43 5.91
N ALA A 840 -5.46 -16.53 7.15
CA ALA A 840 -4.61 -16.54 8.34
C ALA A 840 -3.72 -17.79 8.39
N LYS A 841 -4.27 -18.98 8.12
CA LYS A 841 -3.50 -20.23 8.01
C LYS A 841 -2.44 -20.14 6.91
N PHE A 842 -2.81 -19.59 5.75
CA PHE A 842 -1.87 -19.44 4.65
C PHE A 842 -0.73 -18.48 4.99
N LYS A 843 -1.05 -17.33 5.61
CA LYS A 843 -0.04 -16.38 6.11
C LYS A 843 0.93 -17.03 7.10
N ARG A 844 0.45 -17.89 8.00
CA ARG A 844 1.31 -18.64 8.92
C ARG A 844 2.28 -19.56 8.18
N LEU A 845 1.80 -20.32 7.20
CA LEU A 845 2.67 -21.19 6.38
C LEU A 845 3.74 -20.40 5.61
N LEU A 846 3.34 -19.27 5.01
CA LEU A 846 4.26 -18.38 4.31
C LEU A 846 5.25 -17.71 5.26
N ALA A 847 4.88 -17.49 6.52
CA ALA A 847 5.75 -16.86 7.50
C ALA A 847 6.94 -17.74 7.93
N VAL A 848 6.72 -19.06 8.02
CA VAL A 848 7.79 -20.05 8.25
C VAL A 848 8.77 -20.09 7.09
N SER A 849 8.26 -19.84 5.89
CA SER A 849 8.95 -20.06 4.63
C SER A 849 9.48 -18.78 4.00
N ALA A 850 9.22 -17.60 4.57
CA ALA A 850 9.75 -16.36 4.03
C ALA A 850 11.30 -16.34 4.11
N PRO A 851 11.99 -15.85 3.06
CA PRO A 851 13.45 -15.76 3.02
C PRO A 851 14.04 -15.08 4.26
N SER A 852 15.06 -15.70 4.85
CA SER A 852 15.51 -15.57 6.25
C SER A 852 16.04 -14.21 6.73
N ASP A 853 16.23 -13.26 5.83
CA ASP A 853 16.81 -11.94 6.14
C ASP A 853 15.75 -10.87 6.41
N GLY A 854 14.71 -11.16 7.21
CA GLY A 854 13.66 -10.20 7.60
C GLY A 854 14.12 -8.73 7.68
N GLY A 855 13.97 -8.03 6.56
CA GLY A 855 14.63 -6.77 6.24
C GLY A 855 13.81 -6.01 5.19
N GLU A 856 14.24 -4.80 4.84
CA GLU A 856 13.47 -3.85 4.02
C GLU A 856 13.16 -4.30 2.57
N TYR A 857 13.51 -5.53 2.17
CA TYR A 857 13.32 -6.06 0.81
C TYR A 857 12.01 -6.83 0.60
N LEU A 858 11.27 -7.16 1.67
CA LEU A 858 9.87 -7.59 1.56
C LEU A 858 8.97 -6.36 1.60
N SER A 859 7.80 -6.41 0.96
CA SER A 859 6.86 -5.29 1.02
C SER A 859 6.54 -4.95 2.49
N GLU A 860 6.36 -3.67 2.81
CA GLU A 860 6.08 -3.21 4.18
C GLU A 860 4.85 -3.94 4.77
N LYS A 861 3.86 -4.21 3.91
CA LYS A 861 2.70 -5.06 4.20
C LYS A 861 3.10 -6.46 4.65
N PHE A 862 3.98 -7.13 3.92
CA PHE A 862 4.47 -8.46 4.28
C PHE A 862 5.17 -8.42 5.65
N ASN A 863 6.05 -7.44 5.91
CA ASN A 863 6.77 -7.31 7.18
C ASN A 863 5.85 -7.09 8.40
N GLU A 864 4.72 -6.41 8.22
CA GLU A 864 3.73 -6.19 9.27
C GLU A 864 3.02 -7.49 9.68
N PHE A 865 2.63 -8.31 8.70
CA PHE A 865 2.00 -9.63 8.96
C PHE A 865 2.95 -10.65 9.61
N MET A 866 4.25 -10.55 9.32
CA MET A 866 5.26 -11.47 9.86
C MET A 866 5.49 -11.33 11.37
N LYS A 867 4.98 -10.26 12.01
CA LYS A 867 5.15 -10.00 13.45
C LYS A 867 4.16 -10.77 14.34
N GLU A 868 3.12 -11.38 13.77
CA GLU A 868 2.01 -12.00 14.51
C GLU A 868 2.08 -13.53 14.65
N THR A 869 3.20 -14.17 14.28
CA THR A 869 3.35 -15.64 14.23
C THR A 869 4.11 -16.19 15.44
N GLN A 870 3.61 -17.29 16.04
CA GLN A 870 4.14 -17.94 17.24
C GLN A 870 4.64 -19.35 16.92
N VAL A 871 5.84 -19.69 17.42
CA VAL A 871 6.44 -21.04 17.31
C VAL A 871 5.94 -21.93 18.44
N GLU A 872 5.45 -23.10 18.11
CA GLU A 872 5.09 -24.13 19.08
C GLU A 872 6.34 -24.87 19.58
N VAL A 873 6.38 -25.13 20.90
CA VAL A 873 7.49 -25.82 21.55
C VAL A 873 6.98 -27.06 22.25
N GLN A 874 7.44 -28.23 21.82
CA GLN A 874 7.09 -29.51 22.42
C GLN A 874 8.32 -30.19 23.05
N LEU A 875 8.23 -30.44 24.35
CA LEU A 875 9.24 -31.21 25.09
C LEU A 875 8.80 -32.67 25.22
N ASP A 876 9.60 -33.60 24.72
CA ASP A 876 9.43 -35.02 25.04
C ASP A 876 9.98 -35.31 26.44
N LYS A 877 9.10 -35.27 27.46
CA LYS A 877 9.47 -35.53 28.86
C LYS A 877 10.06 -36.93 29.07
N ASN A 878 9.75 -37.90 28.21
CA ASN A 878 10.25 -39.27 28.31
C ASN A 878 11.66 -39.42 27.70
N SER A 879 12.07 -38.49 26.84
CA SER A 879 13.43 -38.44 26.28
C SER A 879 14.51 -38.02 27.29
N ILE A 880 14.13 -37.43 28.44
CA ILE A 880 15.07 -36.87 29.41
C ILE A 880 15.83 -38.01 30.11
N ARG A 881 17.10 -38.18 29.75
CA ARG A 881 17.95 -39.28 30.21
C ARG A 881 19.34 -38.83 30.64
N ARG A 882 19.92 -39.57 31.58
CA ARG A 882 21.32 -39.41 32.00
C ARG A 882 22.23 -40.23 31.08
N THR A 883 23.21 -39.57 30.48
CA THR A 883 24.29 -40.19 29.70
C THR A 883 25.54 -40.36 30.56
N LYS A 884 26.58 -41.04 30.06
CA LYS A 884 27.85 -41.26 30.77
C LYS A 884 28.53 -39.96 31.27
N ARG A 885 28.22 -38.80 30.67
CA ARG A 885 28.83 -37.51 31.05
C ARG A 885 27.83 -36.37 31.32
N ASN A 886 26.63 -36.37 30.73
CA ASN A 886 25.68 -35.24 30.75
C ASN A 886 24.22 -35.72 30.86
N VAL A 887 23.26 -34.80 31.03
CA VAL A 887 21.84 -35.08 30.76
C VAL A 887 21.49 -34.68 29.32
N SER A 888 20.71 -35.49 28.63
CA SER A 888 20.20 -35.20 27.28
C SER A 888 18.67 -35.25 27.26
N ALA A 889 18.05 -34.43 26.43
CA ALA A 889 16.61 -34.43 26.16
C ALA A 889 16.35 -33.99 24.72
N ASP A 890 15.21 -34.39 24.20
CA ASP A 890 14.75 -34.01 22.87
C ASP A 890 13.69 -32.91 22.96
N LEU A 891 13.85 -31.87 22.15
CA LEU A 891 12.93 -30.75 22.06
C LEU A 891 12.54 -30.55 20.60
N THR A 892 11.24 -30.51 20.32
CA THR A 892 10.73 -30.24 18.97
C THR A 892 10.21 -28.80 18.91
N LEU A 893 10.65 -28.05 17.91
CA LEU A 893 10.04 -26.78 17.54
C LEU A 893 9.20 -27.00 16.30
N SER A 894 7.96 -26.53 16.31
CA SER A 894 7.06 -26.62 15.16
C SER A 894 6.40 -25.29 14.85
N GLU A 895 6.20 -25.03 13.56
CA GLU A 895 5.43 -23.90 13.09
C GLU A 895 4.77 -24.29 11.75
N ALA A 896 3.46 -24.04 11.63
CA ALA A 896 2.69 -24.35 10.42
C ALA A 896 2.90 -25.77 9.83
N GLY A 897 2.99 -26.79 10.69
CA GLY A 897 3.09 -28.19 10.28
C GLY A 897 4.53 -28.65 9.93
N VAL A 898 5.50 -27.73 9.95
CA VAL A 898 6.93 -28.05 9.85
C VAL A 898 7.49 -28.21 11.26
N ALA A 899 8.14 -29.33 11.54
CA ALA A 899 8.70 -29.62 12.86
C ALA A 899 10.17 -30.01 12.76
N VAL A 900 11.01 -29.48 13.63
CA VAL A 900 12.42 -29.90 13.73
C VAL A 900 12.72 -30.35 15.14
N LYS A 901 13.33 -31.53 15.25
CA LYS A 901 13.76 -32.11 16.52
C LYS A 901 15.20 -31.72 16.84
N TYR A 902 15.40 -31.08 17.98
CA TYR A 902 16.69 -30.65 18.51
C TYR A 902 17.12 -31.50 19.70
N ASN A 903 18.43 -31.71 19.83
CA ASN A 903 19.01 -32.35 20.99
C ASN A 903 19.44 -31.28 22.01
N VAL A 904 18.92 -31.36 23.23
CA VAL A 904 19.29 -30.50 24.36
C VAL A 904 20.24 -31.26 25.28
N TYR A 905 21.38 -30.65 25.59
CA TYR A 905 22.39 -31.19 26.49
C TYR A 905 22.59 -30.28 27.69
N LEU A 906 22.46 -30.84 28.91
CA LEU A 906 22.95 -30.20 30.13
C LEU A 906 24.42 -30.58 30.33
N ARG A 907 25.32 -29.73 29.82
CA ARG A 907 26.77 -29.90 29.95
C ARG A 907 27.26 -29.23 31.23
N GLU A 908 28.51 -29.49 31.60
CA GLU A 908 29.12 -29.09 32.88
C GLU A 908 28.87 -27.63 33.31
N ASN A 909 28.83 -26.68 32.37
CA ASN A 909 28.65 -25.25 32.63
C ASN A 909 27.52 -24.56 31.82
N LYS A 910 26.78 -25.31 30.98
CA LYS A 910 25.76 -24.73 30.09
C LYS A 910 24.69 -25.73 29.66
N VAL A 911 23.47 -25.22 29.49
CA VAL A 911 22.43 -25.78 28.62
C VAL A 911 22.80 -25.48 27.17
N GLU A 912 22.79 -26.49 26.31
CA GLU A 912 23.14 -26.40 24.91
C GLU A 912 22.11 -27.12 24.05
N LEU A 913 21.54 -26.41 23.08
CA LEU A 913 20.62 -26.95 22.10
C LEU A 913 21.39 -27.10 20.78
N GLN A 914 21.31 -28.28 20.18
CA GLN A 914 22.09 -28.66 19.01
C GLN A 914 21.23 -29.41 17.98
N PHE A 915 21.42 -29.05 16.72
CA PHE A 915 20.95 -29.79 15.55
C PHE A 915 22.15 -30.15 14.65
N LEU A 916 22.10 -31.34 14.04
CA LEU A 916 23.13 -31.84 13.11
C LEU A 916 22.42 -32.48 11.92
N SER A 917 22.87 -32.17 10.71
CA SER A 917 22.36 -32.76 9.47
C SER A 917 23.46 -32.83 8.42
N THR A 918 23.46 -33.88 7.60
CA THR A 918 24.26 -33.94 6.36
C THR A 918 23.65 -33.09 5.25
N ASP A 919 22.36 -32.77 5.36
CA ASP A 919 21.67 -31.83 4.50
C ASP A 919 21.68 -30.42 5.09
N ARG A 920 22.18 -29.46 4.31
CA ARG A 920 22.26 -28.05 4.67
C ARG A 920 20.88 -27.40 4.75
N SER A 921 19.97 -27.74 3.84
CA SER A 921 18.61 -27.17 3.79
C SER A 921 17.89 -27.42 5.12
N ARG A 922 17.99 -28.66 5.62
CA ARG A 922 17.45 -29.01 6.94
C ARG A 922 18.12 -28.28 8.11
N ALA A 923 19.42 -27.99 8.02
CA ALA A 923 20.12 -27.18 9.03
C ALA A 923 19.68 -25.70 8.99
N GLU A 924 19.44 -25.15 7.81
CA GLU A 924 18.90 -23.79 7.65
C GLU A 924 17.46 -23.68 8.19
N LEU A 925 16.61 -24.68 7.92
CA LEU A 925 15.28 -24.79 8.54
C LEU A 925 15.38 -24.78 10.07
N ALA A 926 16.30 -25.56 10.63
CA ALA A 926 16.53 -25.62 12.07
C ALA A 926 16.99 -24.26 12.66
N ALA A 927 17.84 -23.53 11.93
CA ALA A 927 18.24 -22.18 12.35
C ALA A 927 17.06 -21.19 12.29
N ARG A 928 16.20 -21.28 11.29
CA ARG A 928 15.03 -20.40 11.11
C ARG A 928 13.99 -20.58 12.20
N LEU A 929 13.61 -21.82 12.53
CA LEU A 929 12.68 -22.10 13.63
C LEU A 929 13.22 -21.61 14.98
N LEU A 930 14.53 -21.71 15.22
CA LEU A 930 15.15 -21.13 16.41
C LEU A 930 15.08 -19.59 16.42
N LYS A 931 15.33 -18.94 15.28
CA LYS A 931 15.24 -17.47 15.15
C LYS A 931 13.82 -16.98 15.41
N ARG A 932 12.81 -17.70 14.91
CA ARG A 932 11.39 -17.48 15.18
C ARG A 932 11.02 -17.72 16.64
N ALA A 933 11.66 -18.70 17.28
CA ALA A 933 11.57 -18.93 18.72
C ALA A 933 12.38 -17.89 19.56
N GLY A 934 12.85 -16.79 18.96
CA GLY A 934 13.57 -15.70 19.62
C GLY A 934 15.06 -15.97 19.85
N VAL A 935 15.62 -17.02 19.24
CA VAL A 935 17.01 -17.47 19.45
C VAL A 935 17.83 -17.31 18.17
N ASN A 936 18.76 -16.36 18.14
CA ASN A 936 19.64 -16.18 16.99
C ASN A 936 20.73 -17.28 16.92
N ALA A 937 20.55 -18.25 16.02
CA ALA A 937 21.48 -19.36 15.77
C ALA A 937 21.91 -19.40 14.30
N GLU A 938 23.20 -19.61 14.06
CA GLU A 938 23.80 -19.68 12.73
C GLU A 938 24.06 -21.13 12.33
N VAL A 939 23.95 -21.42 11.04
CA VAL A 939 24.39 -22.68 10.44
C VAL A 939 25.91 -22.66 10.25
N LYS A 940 26.60 -23.69 10.72
CA LYS A 940 28.06 -23.83 10.59
C LYS A 940 28.43 -25.20 10.04
N LYS A 941 29.35 -25.26 9.08
CA LYS A 941 29.93 -26.52 8.61
C LYS A 941 30.89 -27.08 9.66
N VAL A 942 30.83 -28.38 9.93
CA VAL A 942 31.65 -29.05 10.94
C VAL A 942 32.88 -29.66 10.27
N GLY A 943 34.04 -29.02 10.42
CA GLY A 943 35.32 -29.54 9.91
C GLY A 943 35.38 -29.63 8.38
N ASN A 944 36.05 -30.67 7.86
CA ASN A 944 36.12 -31.01 6.43
C ASN A 944 35.03 -32.01 6.00
N GLU A 945 34.14 -32.40 6.91
CA GLU A 945 33.04 -33.33 6.61
C GLU A 945 31.83 -32.54 6.10
N ASP A 946 31.02 -33.16 5.23
CA ASP A 946 29.78 -32.58 4.70
C ASP A 946 28.63 -32.65 5.72
N VAL A 947 28.89 -32.14 6.94
CA VAL A 947 27.93 -32.09 8.05
C VAL A 947 27.74 -30.64 8.51
N TRP A 948 26.48 -30.24 8.64
CA TRP A 948 26.05 -28.91 9.06
C TRP A 948 25.50 -28.95 10.49
N GLN A 949 25.85 -27.93 11.28
CA GLN A 949 25.49 -27.80 12.70
C GLN A 949 24.79 -26.46 12.97
N VAL A 950 23.70 -26.53 13.73
CA VAL A 950 23.08 -25.37 14.38
C VAL A 950 23.25 -25.53 15.89
N ARG A 951 23.71 -24.47 16.56
CA ARG A 951 24.03 -24.52 17.99
C ARG A 951 23.63 -23.24 18.71
N ALA A 952 22.87 -23.39 19.79
CA ALA A 952 22.51 -22.33 20.72
C ALA A 952 22.88 -22.71 22.15
N THR A 953 23.50 -21.79 22.89
CA THR A 953 23.90 -22.01 24.29
C THR A 953 22.99 -21.24 25.23
N THR A 954 23.06 -21.53 26.53
CA THR A 954 22.18 -20.98 27.58
C THR A 954 21.96 -19.48 27.48
N ASP A 955 22.98 -18.73 27.07
CA ASP A 955 22.87 -17.28 26.96
C ASP A 955 22.01 -16.83 25.77
N LYS A 956 22.11 -17.53 24.63
CA LYS A 956 21.24 -17.32 23.46
C LYS A 956 19.83 -17.88 23.70
N LEU A 957 19.74 -19.05 24.34
CA LEU A 957 18.46 -19.72 24.64
C LEU A 957 17.59 -18.92 25.61
N ALA A 958 18.19 -18.23 26.58
CA ALA A 958 17.45 -17.39 27.51
C ALA A 958 16.92 -16.08 26.89
N ALA A 959 17.30 -15.76 25.65
CA ALA A 959 16.68 -14.68 24.85
C ALA A 959 15.44 -15.14 24.08
N GLY A 960 15.18 -16.46 24.03
CA GLY A 960 14.03 -17.04 23.34
C GLY A 960 12.68 -16.66 23.95
N HIS A 961 11.62 -16.92 23.18
CA HIS A 961 10.24 -16.76 23.61
C HIS A 961 9.94 -17.60 24.86
N GLU A 962 8.88 -17.23 25.57
CA GLU A 962 8.54 -17.80 26.86
C GLU A 962 8.33 -19.32 26.80
N GLU A 963 7.63 -19.83 25.78
CA GLU A 963 7.38 -21.27 25.65
C GLU A 963 8.69 -22.07 25.53
N LEU A 964 9.66 -21.57 24.76
CA LEU A 964 10.98 -22.18 24.63
C LEU A 964 11.75 -22.18 25.96
N ARG A 965 11.72 -21.07 26.68
CA ARG A 965 12.42 -20.95 27.97
C ARG A 965 11.81 -21.84 29.03
N GLU A 966 10.48 -21.97 29.07
CA GLU A 966 9.78 -22.85 29.99
C GLU A 966 10.08 -24.32 29.74
N ALA A 967 10.05 -24.76 28.47
CA ALA A 967 10.41 -26.12 28.10
C ALA A 967 11.86 -26.46 28.50
N LEU A 968 12.80 -25.54 28.29
CA LEU A 968 14.20 -25.73 28.71
C LEU A 968 14.36 -25.73 30.24
N ALA A 969 13.60 -24.90 30.95
CA ALA A 969 13.60 -24.87 32.41
C ALA A 969 13.05 -26.18 33.01
N GLU A 970 12.02 -26.77 32.39
CA GLU A 970 11.43 -28.05 32.79
C GLU A 970 12.46 -29.21 32.69
N ILE A 971 13.29 -29.24 31.65
CA ILE A 971 14.40 -30.20 31.53
C ILE A 971 15.37 -30.07 32.71
N VAL A 972 15.72 -28.83 33.08
CA VAL A 972 16.66 -28.55 34.18
C VAL A 972 16.05 -28.91 35.54
N LYS A 973 14.76 -28.62 35.76
CA LYS A 973 14.03 -29.01 36.99
C LYS A 973 14.01 -30.54 37.14
N THR A 974 13.60 -31.25 36.09
CA THR A 974 13.55 -32.71 36.08
C THR A 974 14.92 -33.33 36.37
N ALA A 975 15.99 -32.78 35.78
CA ALA A 975 17.35 -33.25 36.01
C ALA A 975 17.84 -32.99 37.45
N ARG A 976 17.46 -31.85 38.04
CA ARG A 976 17.75 -31.51 39.44
C ARG A 976 17.00 -32.46 40.39
N ASP A 977 15.71 -32.66 40.17
CA ASP A 977 14.85 -33.44 41.08
C ASP A 977 15.25 -34.92 41.10
N LYS A 978 15.82 -35.43 39.99
CA LYS A 978 16.43 -36.77 39.91
C LYS A 978 17.88 -36.85 40.41
N GLY A 979 18.45 -35.74 40.91
CA GLY A 979 19.82 -35.68 41.43
C GLY A 979 20.91 -35.84 40.35
N TRP A 980 20.60 -35.57 39.08
CA TRP A 980 21.54 -35.75 37.96
C TRP A 980 22.43 -34.52 37.73
N VAL A 981 22.06 -33.37 38.31
CA VAL A 981 22.76 -32.09 38.19
C VAL A 981 22.87 -31.47 39.58
N ASP A 982 24.02 -30.85 39.87
CA ASP A 982 24.25 -30.10 41.10
C ASP A 982 23.23 -28.96 41.28
N GLU A 983 22.72 -28.81 42.50
CA GLU A 983 21.64 -27.88 42.83
C GLU A 983 22.02 -26.41 42.58
N LYS A 984 23.27 -26.02 42.88
CA LYS A 984 23.75 -24.66 42.62
C LYS A 984 23.84 -24.38 41.12
N LYS A 985 24.26 -25.37 40.32
CA LYS A 985 24.30 -25.26 38.84
C LYS A 985 22.89 -25.16 38.25
N ALA A 986 21.98 -26.04 38.67
CA ALA A 986 20.59 -26.04 38.22
C ALA A 986 19.91 -24.70 38.54
N ARG A 987 20.09 -24.18 39.77
CA ARG A 987 19.57 -22.88 40.19
C ARG A 987 20.07 -21.73 39.31
N ARG A 988 21.35 -21.75 38.91
CA ARG A 988 21.93 -20.73 38.02
C ARG A 988 21.38 -20.78 36.60
N TRP A 989 21.07 -21.96 36.06
CA TRP A 989 20.44 -22.09 34.74
C TRP A 989 18.96 -21.71 34.77
N LEU A 990 18.21 -22.19 35.78
CA LEU A 990 16.81 -21.83 35.99
C LEU A 990 16.63 -20.33 36.17
N GLU A 991 17.52 -19.69 36.93
CA GLU A 991 17.50 -18.24 37.10
C GLU A 991 17.64 -17.49 35.76
N LYS A 992 18.37 -18.03 34.78
CA LYS A 992 18.50 -17.43 33.45
C LYS A 992 17.29 -17.71 32.56
N LEU A 993 16.77 -18.94 32.58
CA LEU A 993 15.67 -19.39 31.71
C LEU A 993 14.32 -18.83 32.19
N GLU A 994 14.00 -18.95 33.49
CA GLU A 994 12.72 -18.50 34.07
C GLU A 994 12.60 -16.97 34.08
N LYS A 995 13.68 -16.24 34.40
CA LYS A 995 13.63 -14.77 34.46
C LYS A 995 13.62 -14.09 33.08
N GLY A 996 14.02 -14.83 32.04
CA GLY A 996 14.32 -14.34 30.70
C GLY A 996 15.51 -13.36 30.67
N MET A 997 16.30 -13.38 29.60
CA MET A 997 17.28 -12.33 29.35
C MET A 997 16.61 -11.14 28.65
N ALA A 998 16.06 -10.22 29.43
CA ALA A 998 15.84 -8.86 28.94
C ALA A 998 17.21 -8.28 28.58
N ALA A 999 17.58 -8.39 27.32
CA ALA A 999 18.75 -7.79 26.71
C ALA A 999 18.22 -6.79 25.68
N TRP A 1000 18.76 -5.57 25.67
CA TRP A 1000 18.42 -4.60 24.64
C TRP A 1000 19.20 -4.98 23.38
N GLU A 1001 18.51 -5.41 22.33
CA GLU A 1001 19.15 -5.82 21.06
C GLU A 1001 20.31 -6.82 21.26
N GLY A 1002 20.11 -7.80 22.16
CA GLY A 1002 21.12 -8.82 22.50
C GLY A 1002 22.20 -8.37 23.50
N LYS A 1003 22.18 -7.12 23.98
CA LYS A 1003 23.22 -6.50 24.82
C LYS A 1003 22.83 -6.42 26.30
N LYS A 1004 23.77 -6.71 27.19
CA LYS A 1004 23.57 -6.79 28.65
C LYS A 1004 23.91 -5.48 29.37
N PHE A 1005 22.89 -4.71 29.77
CA PHE A 1005 23.05 -3.54 30.64
C PHE A 1005 22.84 -3.90 32.12
N MET A 1006 23.78 -3.48 32.97
CA MET A 1006 23.68 -3.48 34.42
C MET A 1006 23.04 -2.18 34.89
N VAL A 1007 22.00 -2.26 35.72
CA VAL A 1007 21.34 -1.12 36.38
C VAL A 1007 21.42 -1.34 37.89
N ARG A 1008 22.04 -0.42 38.63
CA ARG A 1008 22.15 -0.47 40.10
C ARG A 1008 22.37 0.92 40.70
N LEU A 1009 22.26 1.03 42.02
CA LEU A 1009 22.75 2.19 42.76
C LEU A 1009 24.19 1.92 43.25
N VAL A 1010 25.05 2.91 43.11
CA VAL A 1010 26.39 2.96 43.72
C VAL A 1010 26.46 4.28 44.47
N GLU A 1011 26.64 4.24 45.79
CA GLU A 1011 26.68 5.44 46.65
C GLU A 1011 25.48 6.39 46.43
N GLY A 1012 24.28 5.82 46.22
CA GLY A 1012 23.05 6.58 45.97
C GLY A 1012 22.87 7.14 44.55
N VAL A 1013 23.82 6.89 43.64
CA VAL A 1013 23.78 7.31 42.23
C VAL A 1013 23.36 6.15 41.33
N LEU A 1014 22.44 6.41 40.39
CA LEU A 1014 22.03 5.43 39.40
C LEU A 1014 23.17 5.19 38.40
N VAL A 1015 23.63 3.95 38.32
CA VAL A 1015 24.65 3.51 37.37
C VAL A 1015 24.02 2.55 36.36
N VAL A 1016 24.02 2.97 35.09
CA VAL A 1016 23.66 2.13 33.94
C VAL A 1016 24.94 1.83 33.15
N ARG A 1017 25.34 0.55 33.09
CA ARG A 1017 26.63 0.13 32.51
C ARG A 1017 26.49 -1.05 31.57
N PHE A 1018 27.07 -0.95 30.38
CA PHE A 1018 27.38 -2.09 29.51
C PHE A 1018 28.87 -2.47 29.65
N SER A 1019 29.19 -3.76 29.61
CA SER A 1019 30.57 -4.25 29.69
C SER A 1019 30.81 -5.36 28.68
N SER A 1020 31.89 -5.26 27.91
CA SER A 1020 32.30 -6.26 26.92
C SER A 1020 33.82 -6.45 26.93
N THR A 1021 34.27 -7.64 26.54
CA THR A 1021 35.66 -7.93 26.17
C THR A 1021 35.94 -7.57 24.71
N SER A 1022 34.90 -7.34 23.90
CA SER A 1022 35.00 -6.89 22.50
C SER A 1022 34.92 -5.37 22.42
N ARG A 1023 35.89 -4.76 21.73
CA ARG A 1023 35.92 -3.33 21.45
C ARG A 1023 34.83 -2.92 20.46
N GLU A 1024 34.59 -3.77 19.47
CA GLU A 1024 33.52 -3.59 18.47
C GLU A 1024 32.13 -3.51 19.11
N SER A 1025 31.84 -4.35 20.12
CA SER A 1025 30.57 -4.27 20.84
C SER A 1025 30.39 -2.99 21.66
N LEU A 1026 31.49 -2.36 22.11
CA LEU A 1026 31.41 -1.06 22.81
C LEU A 1026 31.17 0.08 21.83
N GLU A 1027 31.82 0.03 20.66
CA GLU A 1027 31.63 0.98 19.57
C GLU A 1027 30.21 0.88 18.99
N GLU A 1028 29.63 -0.31 18.93
CA GLU A 1028 28.24 -0.55 18.56
C GLU A 1028 27.27 0.13 19.53
N VAL A 1029 27.44 -0.08 20.85
CA VAL A 1029 26.61 0.59 21.87
C VAL A 1029 26.78 2.11 21.82
N ALA A 1030 28.00 2.59 21.58
CA ALA A 1030 28.26 4.01 21.41
C ALA A 1030 27.56 4.57 20.16
N ARG A 1031 27.53 3.82 19.06
CA ARG A 1031 26.77 4.18 17.83
C ARG A 1031 25.27 4.19 18.08
N GLU A 1032 24.72 3.21 18.79
CA GLU A 1032 23.31 3.18 19.19
C GLU A 1032 22.91 4.38 20.04
N PHE A 1033 23.73 4.70 21.06
CA PHE A 1033 23.50 5.87 21.90
C PHE A 1033 23.56 7.17 21.08
N LYS A 1034 24.51 7.29 20.14
CA LYS A 1034 24.56 8.43 19.20
C LYS A 1034 23.33 8.49 18.30
N ALA A 1035 22.85 7.35 17.80
CA ALA A 1035 21.62 7.27 17.01
C ALA A 1035 20.37 7.68 17.82
N MET A 1036 20.34 7.43 19.12
CA MET A 1036 19.31 7.90 20.06
C MET A 1036 19.49 9.37 20.50
N GLY A 1037 20.39 10.13 19.88
CA GLY A 1037 20.60 11.55 20.18
C GLY A 1037 21.44 11.81 21.43
N LEU A 1038 22.23 10.82 21.89
CA LEU A 1038 23.20 10.99 22.96
C LEU A 1038 24.57 11.38 22.43
N VAL A 1039 25.36 12.03 23.28
CA VAL A 1039 26.66 12.60 22.94
C VAL A 1039 27.68 12.00 23.88
N GLU A 1040 28.73 11.43 23.31
CA GLU A 1040 29.83 10.83 24.06
C GLU A 1040 30.61 11.91 24.83
N GLY A 1041 30.96 11.65 26.09
CA GLY A 1041 31.57 12.61 27.00
C GLY A 1041 30.56 13.46 27.79
N VAL A 1042 29.32 13.59 27.32
CA VAL A 1042 28.25 14.38 27.98
C VAL A 1042 27.15 13.47 28.55
N HIS A 1043 26.61 12.59 27.71
CA HIS A 1043 25.50 11.69 28.04
C HIS A 1043 25.95 10.29 28.43
N PHE A 1044 27.07 9.84 27.85
CA PHE A 1044 27.67 8.55 28.17
C PHE A 1044 29.18 8.62 28.01
N THR A 1045 29.90 7.69 28.65
CA THR A 1045 31.36 7.58 28.50
C THR A 1045 31.76 6.17 28.14
N VAL A 1046 32.73 6.04 27.24
CA VAL A 1046 33.37 4.79 26.90
C VAL A 1046 34.74 4.75 27.58
N ARG A 1047 35.01 3.70 28.34
CA ARG A 1047 36.29 3.50 29.03
C ARG A 1047 36.85 2.13 28.70
N TRP A 1048 38.15 2.08 28.46
CA TRP A 1048 38.89 0.84 28.31
C TRP A 1048 39.87 0.68 29.48
N GLY A 1049 39.90 -0.50 30.12
CA GLY A 1049 40.82 -0.76 31.23
C GLY A 1049 41.02 -2.25 31.47
N GLY A 1050 42.27 -2.72 31.33
CA GLY A 1050 42.62 -4.14 31.42
C GLY A 1050 42.04 -4.97 30.25
N GLU A 1051 41.46 -6.13 30.55
CA GLU A 1051 40.87 -7.07 29.57
C GLU A 1051 39.41 -6.77 29.18
N ARG A 1052 38.79 -5.68 29.70
CA ARG A 1052 37.40 -5.31 29.38
C ARG A 1052 37.26 -3.81 29.16
N GLY A 1053 36.31 -3.45 28.32
CA GLY A 1053 35.82 -2.08 28.24
C GLY A 1053 34.38 -1.93 28.72
N HIS A 1054 34.00 -0.69 28.98
CA HIS A 1054 32.76 -0.31 29.62
C HIS A 1054 32.15 0.90 28.91
N VAL A 1055 30.83 0.85 28.68
CA VAL A 1055 30.04 2.04 28.34
C VAL A 1055 29.17 2.37 29.55
N TYR A 1056 29.34 3.58 30.07
CA TYR A 1056 28.54 4.11 31.18
C TYR A 1056 27.56 5.14 30.65
N LEU A 1057 26.26 4.88 30.80
CA LEU A 1057 25.24 5.90 30.58
C LEU A 1057 25.13 6.75 31.85
N LEU A 1058 25.42 8.04 31.70
CA LEU A 1058 25.43 9.00 32.81
C LEU A 1058 23.98 9.39 33.17
N ALA A 1059 23.78 9.95 34.36
CA ALA A 1059 22.48 10.47 34.78
C ALA A 1059 21.91 11.49 33.78
N GLU A 1060 22.78 12.31 33.19
CA GLU A 1060 22.39 13.26 32.13
C GLU A 1060 21.95 12.55 30.85
N GLY A 1061 22.58 11.43 30.49
CA GLY A 1061 22.12 10.61 29.36
C GLY A 1061 20.74 10.01 29.59
N VAL A 1062 20.39 9.64 30.82
CA VAL A 1062 19.04 9.16 31.17
C VAL A 1062 18.01 10.27 31.02
N ARG A 1063 18.32 11.49 31.50
CA ARG A 1063 17.45 12.68 31.32
C ARG A 1063 17.28 13.01 29.85
N ARG A 1064 18.37 13.00 29.08
CA ARG A 1064 18.35 13.25 27.64
C ARG A 1064 17.52 12.21 26.90
N LEU A 1065 17.64 10.92 27.22
CA LEU A 1065 16.77 9.89 26.64
C LEU A 1065 15.30 10.15 26.94
N ALA A 1066 14.96 10.57 28.17
CA ALA A 1066 13.60 10.90 28.53
C ALA A 1066 13.07 12.09 27.73
N TRP A 1067 13.90 13.11 27.53
CA TRP A 1067 13.58 14.24 26.67
C TRP A 1067 13.41 13.82 25.20
N VAL A 1068 14.36 13.06 24.64
CA VAL A 1068 14.31 12.56 23.26
C VAL A 1068 13.09 11.67 23.03
N SER A 1069 12.65 10.91 24.03
CA SER A 1069 11.45 10.07 23.91
C SER A 1069 10.16 10.87 23.68
N THR A 1070 10.11 12.12 24.14
CA THR A 1070 8.95 13.01 23.99
C THR A 1070 9.13 14.00 22.84
N TYR A 1071 10.30 14.63 22.75
CA TYR A 1071 10.56 15.79 21.88
C TYR A 1071 11.62 15.54 20.80
N GLY A 1072 12.21 14.33 20.72
CA GLY A 1072 13.29 14.00 19.77
C GLY A 1072 12.88 14.01 18.29
N LYS A 1073 13.81 13.72 17.37
CA LYS A 1073 13.50 13.60 15.92
C LYS A 1073 12.76 12.29 15.61
N GLU A 1074 12.01 12.24 14.51
CA GLU A 1074 11.34 11.04 14.01
C GLU A 1074 12.39 9.93 13.74
N GLY A 1075 12.17 8.73 14.29
CA GLY A 1075 13.16 7.64 14.36
C GLY A 1075 13.96 7.54 15.66
N GLN A 1076 14.23 8.66 16.35
CA GLN A 1076 14.89 8.65 17.67
C GLN A 1076 13.91 8.39 18.82
N ARG A 1077 12.71 8.98 18.74
CA ARG A 1077 11.63 8.86 19.74
C ARG A 1077 11.29 7.40 20.10
N PRO A 1078 10.92 6.52 19.14
CA PRO A 1078 10.54 5.14 19.46
C PRO A 1078 11.72 4.33 20.03
N LYS A 1079 12.94 4.54 19.53
CA LYS A 1079 14.15 3.87 20.05
C LYS A 1079 14.49 4.30 21.48
N ALA A 1080 14.46 5.60 21.76
CA ALA A 1080 14.66 6.14 23.10
C ALA A 1080 13.56 5.68 24.06
N ALA A 1081 12.29 5.73 23.65
CA ALA A 1081 11.16 5.23 24.44
C ALA A 1081 11.28 3.73 24.75
N GLY A 1082 11.66 2.92 23.75
CA GLY A 1082 11.91 1.49 23.91
C GLY A 1082 13.03 1.20 24.91
N PHE A 1083 14.15 1.90 24.81
CA PHE A 1083 15.28 1.71 25.72
C PHE A 1083 14.95 2.14 27.16
N LEU A 1084 14.16 3.21 27.33
CA LEU A 1084 13.66 3.63 28.65
C LEU A 1084 12.69 2.62 29.27
N LYS A 1085 11.81 2.01 28.46
CA LYS A 1085 10.92 0.93 28.91
C LYS A 1085 11.75 -0.25 29.44
N PHE A 1086 12.79 -0.63 28.70
CA PHE A 1086 13.76 -1.64 29.12
C PHE A 1086 14.46 -1.28 30.44
N LEU A 1087 14.93 -0.03 30.61
CA LEU A 1087 15.56 0.42 31.85
C LEU A 1087 14.59 0.42 33.05
N LYS A 1088 13.32 0.83 32.84
CA LYS A 1088 12.27 0.78 33.88
C LYS A 1088 12.00 -0.65 34.34
N GLU A 1089 11.87 -1.59 33.42
CA GLU A 1089 11.69 -3.00 33.75
C GLU A 1089 12.89 -3.57 34.53
N LYS A 1090 14.13 -3.20 34.14
CA LYS A 1090 15.34 -3.57 34.88
C LYS A 1090 15.39 -2.96 36.27
N ALA A 1091 15.03 -1.68 36.42
CA ALA A 1091 15.03 -1.00 37.70
C ALA A 1091 13.96 -1.56 38.65
N LYS A 1092 12.74 -1.84 38.15
CA LYS A 1092 11.67 -2.52 38.90
C LYS A 1092 12.13 -3.87 39.45
N LYS A 1093 12.87 -4.65 38.65
CA LYS A 1093 13.45 -5.94 39.06
C LYS A 1093 14.61 -5.83 40.07
N ARG A 1094 15.20 -4.64 40.25
CA ARG A 1094 16.34 -4.39 41.16
C ARG A 1094 15.94 -3.84 42.54
N GLY A 1095 14.74 -3.29 42.65
CA GLY A 1095 14.19 -2.79 43.91
C GLY A 1095 13.55 -1.42 43.76
N ALA A 1096 12.61 -1.12 44.66
CA ALA A 1096 11.83 0.11 44.64
C ALA A 1096 12.70 1.38 44.66
N GLU A 1097 13.83 1.36 45.37
CA GLU A 1097 14.74 2.51 45.45
C GLU A 1097 15.44 2.82 44.11
N VAL A 1098 15.84 1.78 43.37
CA VAL A 1098 16.45 1.92 42.04
C VAL A 1098 15.43 2.46 41.04
N LEU A 1099 14.20 1.95 41.09
CA LEU A 1099 13.10 2.44 40.27
C LEU A 1099 12.77 3.90 40.58
N ARG A 1100 12.64 4.27 41.86
CA ARG A 1100 12.37 5.64 42.29
C ARG A 1100 13.44 6.62 41.79
N LYS A 1101 14.72 6.22 41.85
CA LYS A 1101 15.83 7.06 41.37
C LYS A 1101 15.84 7.20 39.85
N LEU A 1102 15.52 6.13 39.13
CA LEU A 1102 15.36 6.19 37.67
C LEU A 1102 14.18 7.10 37.29
N GLU A 1103 13.01 6.91 37.90
CA GLU A 1103 11.80 7.71 37.62
C GLU A 1103 12.00 9.19 37.89
N ALA A 1104 12.72 9.56 38.96
CA ALA A 1104 13.10 10.94 39.23
C ALA A 1104 13.91 11.56 38.06
N LEU A 1105 14.87 10.82 37.50
CA LEU A 1105 15.65 11.28 36.34
C LEU A 1105 14.79 11.38 35.07
N LEU A 1106 13.81 10.50 34.89
CA LEU A 1106 12.92 10.54 33.73
C LEU A 1106 11.98 11.75 33.79
N GLU A 1107 11.46 12.06 34.98
CA GLU A 1107 10.60 13.22 35.19
C GLU A 1107 11.37 14.53 35.02
N GLU A 1108 12.59 14.61 35.56
CA GLU A 1108 13.52 15.71 35.31
C GLU A 1108 13.82 15.88 33.82
N GLY A 1109 14.06 14.78 33.09
CA GLY A 1109 14.35 14.84 31.66
C GLY A 1109 13.17 15.28 30.81
N ARG A 1110 11.95 14.79 31.11
CA ARG A 1110 10.73 15.16 30.39
C ARG A 1110 10.31 16.61 30.60
N SER A 1111 10.62 17.19 31.76
CA SER A 1111 10.26 18.58 32.07
C SER A 1111 11.23 19.61 31.49
N ARG A 1112 12.39 19.19 30.95
CA ARG A 1112 13.40 20.10 30.39
C ARG A 1112 13.02 20.60 29.01
N GLY A 1113 13.19 21.91 28.78
CA GLY A 1113 12.80 22.56 27.53
C GLY A 1113 11.33 22.43 27.15
N ALA A 1114 10.45 22.16 28.12
CA ALA A 1114 9.00 22.08 27.92
C ALA A 1114 8.32 23.46 27.91
N LEU A 1115 9.03 24.50 28.39
CA LEU A 1115 8.55 25.87 28.47
C LEU A 1115 9.41 26.79 27.60
N ARG A 1116 8.83 27.90 27.15
CA ARG A 1116 9.54 28.95 26.44
C ARG A 1116 9.73 30.14 27.38
N LEU A 1117 10.97 30.64 27.49
CA LEU A 1117 11.31 31.74 28.39
C LEU A 1117 11.10 33.10 27.72
N ALA A 1118 11.44 33.25 26.44
CA ALA A 1118 11.19 34.47 25.69
C ALA A 1118 9.68 34.64 25.45
N GLY A 1119 9.12 35.75 25.93
CA GLY A 1119 7.68 36.03 25.89
C GLY A 1119 6.91 35.51 27.11
N LEU A 1120 7.58 34.95 28.13
CA LEU A 1120 6.96 34.57 29.39
C LEU A 1120 6.43 35.82 30.11
N GLU A 1121 5.14 35.83 30.43
CA GLU A 1121 4.48 36.87 31.23
C GLU A 1121 3.77 36.22 32.43
N LYS A 1122 4.28 36.43 33.65
CA LYS A 1122 3.76 35.81 34.87
C LYS A 1122 4.07 36.65 36.10
N ASP A 1123 3.09 36.84 36.98
CA ASP A 1123 3.24 37.51 38.29
C ASP A 1123 3.98 38.86 38.24
N GLY A 1124 3.73 39.66 37.19
CA GLY A 1124 4.37 40.97 36.98
C GLY A 1124 5.78 40.92 36.39
N VAL A 1125 6.25 39.75 35.94
CA VAL A 1125 7.52 39.54 35.23
C VAL A 1125 7.24 39.22 33.76
N LYS A 1126 7.82 39.99 32.85
CA LYS A 1126 7.78 39.76 31.40
C LYS A 1126 9.20 39.62 30.84
N VAL A 1127 9.56 38.45 30.32
CA VAL A 1127 10.89 38.22 29.75
C VAL A 1127 10.90 38.56 28.27
N LEU A 1128 11.78 39.49 27.87
CA LEU A 1128 11.88 40.03 26.52
C LEU A 1128 12.93 39.31 25.67
N ASP A 1129 14.08 38.99 26.26
CA ASP A 1129 15.20 38.36 25.54
C ASP A 1129 16.08 37.57 26.52
N VAL A 1130 16.74 36.52 26.00
CA VAL A 1130 17.66 35.67 26.76
C VAL A 1130 18.88 35.33 25.92
N LYS A 1131 20.07 35.49 26.52
CA LYS A 1131 21.36 35.13 25.91
C LYS A 1131 22.19 34.31 26.88
N THR A 1132 22.93 33.34 26.35
CA THR A 1132 23.82 32.48 27.13
C THR A 1132 25.24 32.53 26.57
N GLU A 1133 26.23 32.70 27.45
CA GLU A 1133 27.65 32.67 27.11
C GLU A 1133 28.39 31.78 28.11
N GLU A 1134 29.17 30.82 27.62
CA GLU A 1134 29.98 29.93 28.45
C GLU A 1134 31.44 30.37 28.39
N LYS A 1135 32.03 30.67 29.55
CA LYS A 1135 33.43 31.11 29.65
C LYS A 1135 34.07 30.48 30.89
N ASP A 1136 35.22 29.83 30.70
CA ASP A 1136 35.92 29.04 31.71
C ASP A 1136 35.02 27.93 32.32
N ASP A 1137 34.90 27.86 33.64
CA ASP A 1137 34.06 26.91 34.38
C ASP A 1137 32.64 27.46 34.68
N LYS A 1138 32.26 28.58 34.05
CA LYS A 1138 31.03 29.33 34.34
C LYS A 1138 30.11 29.47 33.13
N LEU A 1139 28.81 29.50 33.41
CA LEU A 1139 27.77 29.83 32.43
C LEU A 1139 27.13 31.17 32.80
N TYR A 1140 27.19 32.13 31.88
CA TYR A 1140 26.58 33.44 32.02
C TYR A 1140 25.25 33.46 31.27
N ILE A 1141 24.19 33.87 31.96
CA ILE A 1141 22.85 34.04 31.40
C ILE A 1141 22.48 35.51 31.53
N THR A 1142 22.24 36.16 30.41
CA THR A 1142 21.78 37.55 30.36
C THR A 1142 20.30 37.54 30.02
N LEU A 1143 19.47 38.00 30.96
CA LEU A 1143 18.02 38.11 30.81
C LEU A 1143 17.61 39.57 30.71
N ARG A 1144 16.92 39.93 29.63
CA ARG A 1144 16.24 41.22 29.54
C ARG A 1144 14.78 41.01 29.94
N ALA A 1145 14.36 41.62 31.03
CA ALA A 1145 13.01 41.42 31.56
C ALA A 1145 12.43 42.72 32.11
N GLU A 1146 11.12 42.88 31.96
CA GLU A 1146 10.32 43.89 32.64
C GLU A 1146 9.78 43.28 33.94
N VAL A 1147 10.05 43.91 35.07
CA VAL A 1147 9.55 43.48 36.38
C VAL A 1147 8.81 44.65 37.01
N ASP A 1148 7.51 44.49 37.24
CA ASP A 1148 6.61 45.52 37.77
C ASP A 1148 6.69 46.85 37.01
N GLY A 1149 6.63 46.79 35.67
CA GLY A 1149 6.63 47.96 34.79
C GLY A 1149 8.01 48.54 34.46
N ALA A 1150 9.09 47.98 35.03
CA ALA A 1150 10.45 48.49 34.83
C ALA A 1150 11.34 47.48 34.09
N VAL A 1151 11.83 47.88 32.91
CA VAL A 1151 12.73 47.08 32.07
C VAL A 1151 14.15 47.10 32.62
N GLY A 1152 14.75 45.92 32.81
CA GLY A 1152 16.13 45.75 33.27
C GLY A 1152 16.84 44.60 32.59
N GLU A 1153 18.17 44.63 32.64
CA GLU A 1153 19.04 43.53 32.21
C GLU A 1153 19.66 42.86 33.45
N TYR A 1154 19.50 41.54 33.57
CA TYR A 1154 19.94 40.74 34.70
C TYR A 1154 20.97 39.72 34.24
N LYS A 1155 22.19 39.81 34.78
CA LYS A 1155 23.31 38.93 34.42
C LYS A 1155 23.53 37.88 35.49
N ILE A 1156 23.01 36.69 35.26
CA ILE A 1156 23.09 35.54 36.16
C ILE A 1156 24.31 34.70 35.83
N THR A 1157 25.12 34.37 36.84
CA THR A 1157 26.30 33.51 36.68
C THR A 1157 26.07 32.17 37.36
N PHE A 1158 26.27 31.08 36.63
CA PHE A 1158 26.33 29.74 37.20
C PHE A 1158 27.79 29.33 37.36
N TYR A 1159 28.12 28.80 38.53
CA TYR A 1159 29.47 28.34 38.86
C TYR A 1159 29.39 27.12 39.78
N ARG A 1160 30.50 26.40 39.94
CA ARG A 1160 30.64 25.32 40.93
C ARG A 1160 31.42 25.82 42.13
N ASP A 1161 30.97 25.54 43.35
CA ASP A 1161 31.78 25.82 44.53
C ASP A 1161 32.93 24.80 44.68
N ARG A 1162 33.81 24.99 45.68
CA ARG A 1162 34.96 24.10 45.92
C ARG A 1162 34.55 22.64 46.20
N GLY A 1163 33.30 22.38 46.57
CA GLY A 1163 32.74 21.04 46.76
C GLY A 1163 32.05 20.48 45.50
N GLY A 1164 32.12 21.18 44.37
CA GLY A 1164 31.48 20.78 43.12
C GLY A 1164 29.97 21.07 43.06
N ALA A 1165 29.38 21.73 44.07
CA ALA A 1165 27.96 22.02 44.05
C ALA A 1165 27.65 23.19 43.11
N ARG A 1166 26.62 23.01 42.26
CA ARG A 1166 26.16 24.03 41.31
C ARG A 1166 25.47 25.18 42.06
N ARG A 1167 25.91 26.41 41.78
CA ARG A 1167 25.43 27.65 42.40
C ARG A 1167 25.07 28.68 41.32
N LEU A 1168 23.98 29.38 41.55
CA LEU A 1168 23.56 30.56 40.80
C LEU A 1168 23.95 31.80 41.61
N MET A 1169 24.53 32.82 40.98
CA MET A 1169 24.85 34.09 41.64
C MET A 1169 24.78 35.27 40.69
N PHE A 1170 24.31 36.41 41.20
CA PHE A 1170 24.47 37.71 40.56
C PHE A 1170 24.43 38.83 41.59
N TYR A 1171 24.82 40.03 41.16
CA TYR A 1171 24.92 41.20 42.00
C TYR A 1171 24.02 42.31 41.48
N VAL A 1172 23.38 43.01 42.41
CA VAL A 1172 22.54 44.18 42.14
C VAL A 1172 22.83 45.26 43.17
N ARG A 1173 22.56 46.53 42.84
CA ARG A 1173 22.79 47.69 43.70
C ARG A 1173 21.50 48.47 43.88
N GLY A 1174 21.15 48.81 45.13
CA GLY A 1174 19.92 49.53 45.51
C GLY A 1174 18.74 48.62 45.87
N GLY A 1175 17.97 49.01 46.89
CA GLY A 1175 16.89 48.18 47.47
C GLY A 1175 15.80 47.78 46.47
N GLU A 1176 15.38 48.69 45.58
CA GLU A 1176 14.39 48.39 44.54
C GLU A 1176 14.90 47.41 43.47
N ALA A 1177 16.20 47.45 43.17
CA ALA A 1177 16.82 46.50 42.25
C ALA A 1177 16.93 45.10 42.88
N VAL A 1178 17.18 45.03 44.19
CA VAL A 1178 17.16 43.77 44.96
C VAL A 1178 15.77 43.15 44.95
N ALA A 1179 14.72 43.92 45.22
CA ALA A 1179 13.35 43.43 45.23
C ALA A 1179 12.94 42.85 43.86
N ARG A 1180 13.21 43.57 42.76
CA ARG A 1180 12.92 43.11 41.40
C ARG A 1180 13.69 41.86 41.00
N ALA A 1181 14.98 41.79 41.38
CA ALA A 1181 15.81 40.64 41.09
C ALA A 1181 15.42 39.38 41.87
N VAL A 1182 15.02 39.51 43.14
CA VAL A 1182 14.48 38.40 43.93
C VAL A 1182 13.19 37.89 43.30
N LYS A 1183 12.28 38.80 42.93
CA LYS A 1183 11.01 38.47 42.26
C LYS A 1183 11.23 37.77 40.92
N LEU A 1184 12.15 38.26 40.09
CA LEU A 1184 12.51 37.62 38.82
C LEU A 1184 12.92 36.15 39.02
N VAL A 1185 13.84 35.87 39.95
CA VAL A 1185 14.30 34.50 40.20
C VAL A 1185 13.19 33.63 40.77
N GLU A 1186 12.40 34.16 41.70
CA GLU A 1186 11.29 33.44 42.32
C GLU A 1186 10.20 33.06 41.31
N VAL A 1187 9.83 33.97 40.39
CA VAL A 1187 8.86 33.67 39.33
C VAL A 1187 9.42 32.65 38.33
N LEU A 1188 10.70 32.78 37.95
CA LEU A 1188 11.31 31.89 36.96
C LEU A 1188 11.57 30.48 37.50
N THR A 1189 11.87 30.35 38.79
CA THR A 1189 12.30 29.08 39.39
C THR A 1189 11.27 28.46 40.34
N GLY A 1190 10.27 29.22 40.78
CA GLY A 1190 9.31 28.82 41.80
C GLY A 1190 9.87 28.83 43.22
N GLU A 1191 11.12 29.27 43.42
CA GLU A 1191 11.78 29.31 44.71
C GLU A 1191 12.47 30.65 44.96
N ARG A 1192 12.37 31.14 46.20
CA ARG A 1192 12.98 32.41 46.60
C ARG A 1192 14.51 32.26 46.76
N PRO A 1193 15.33 33.11 46.10
CA PRO A 1193 16.78 33.07 46.24
C PRO A 1193 17.25 33.65 47.59
N SER A 1194 18.48 33.31 47.98
CA SER A 1194 19.16 33.91 49.13
C SER A 1194 19.70 35.31 48.80
N VAL A 1195 19.65 36.22 49.78
CA VAL A 1195 20.09 37.62 49.63
C VAL A 1195 21.11 37.92 50.72
N ALA A 1196 22.26 38.49 50.35
CA ALA A 1196 23.30 38.92 51.29
C ALA A 1196 23.89 40.27 50.86
N GLU A 1197 23.77 41.28 51.71
CA GLU A 1197 24.33 42.62 51.48
C GLU A 1197 25.83 42.65 51.81
N ARG A 1198 26.61 43.39 51.01
CA ARG A 1198 28.07 43.55 51.20
C ARG A 1198 28.41 44.97 51.65
N PRO A 1199 29.55 45.16 52.34
CA PRO A 1199 30.00 46.48 52.81
C PRO A 1199 30.25 47.53 51.71
N ASP A 1200 30.39 47.10 50.45
CA ASP A 1200 30.63 47.96 49.27
C ASP A 1200 29.33 48.44 48.58
N GLY A 1201 28.17 48.21 49.22
CA GLY A 1201 26.85 48.58 48.71
C GLY A 1201 26.32 47.68 47.59
N LEU A 1202 26.98 46.55 47.28
CA LEU A 1202 26.47 45.51 46.37
C LEU A 1202 25.71 44.45 47.16
N THR A 1203 24.52 44.08 46.69
CA THR A 1203 23.76 42.97 47.24
C THR A 1203 23.93 41.73 46.37
N ARG A 1204 24.34 40.63 46.99
CA ARG A 1204 24.52 39.32 46.35
C ARG A 1204 23.20 38.54 46.41
N ILE A 1205 22.71 38.12 45.25
CA ILE A 1205 21.58 37.19 45.13
C ILE A 1205 22.13 35.83 44.72
N GLY A 1206 21.88 34.82 45.55
CA GLY A 1206 22.44 33.47 45.39
C GLY A 1206 21.37 32.38 45.39
N GLY A 1207 21.52 31.38 44.54
CA GLY A 1207 20.65 30.21 44.43
C GLY A 1207 21.43 28.90 44.51
N ALA A 1208 20.74 27.84 44.96
CA ALA A 1208 21.26 26.47 44.96
C ALA A 1208 20.98 25.76 43.61
N GLY A 1209 21.58 24.58 43.41
CA GLY A 1209 21.43 23.80 42.17
C GLY A 1209 19.98 23.58 41.70
N ARG A 1210 19.01 23.48 42.62
CA ARG A 1210 17.58 23.41 42.31
C ARG A 1210 17.04 24.60 41.49
N HIS A 1211 17.60 25.79 41.67
CA HIS A 1211 17.24 26.97 40.85
C HIS A 1211 17.74 26.80 39.41
N ILE A 1212 18.93 26.20 39.24
CA ILE A 1212 19.51 25.89 37.93
C ILE A 1212 18.69 24.79 37.24
N ASP A 1213 18.28 23.77 37.98
CA ASP A 1213 17.43 22.68 37.46
C ASP A 1213 16.03 23.20 37.05
N ALA A 1214 15.47 24.18 37.78
CA ALA A 1214 14.23 24.85 37.40
C ALA A 1214 14.38 25.67 36.11
N LEU A 1215 15.50 26.38 35.94
CA LEU A 1215 15.80 27.14 34.72
C LEU A 1215 16.03 26.23 33.49
N ALA A 1216 16.41 24.97 33.67
CA ALA A 1216 16.55 24.00 32.58
C ALA A 1216 15.21 23.57 31.94
N ARG A 1217 14.06 23.94 32.54
CA ARG A 1217 12.73 23.74 31.96
C ARG A 1217 12.46 24.62 30.75
N TYR A 1218 13.21 25.71 30.61
CA TYR A 1218 13.11 26.62 29.49
C TYR A 1218 13.96 26.15 28.31
N GLU A 1219 13.36 26.11 27.12
CA GLU A 1219 13.97 25.61 25.88
C GLU A 1219 15.28 26.33 25.56
N GLU A 1220 15.27 27.66 25.70
CA GLU A 1220 16.39 28.54 25.36
C GLU A 1220 17.61 28.34 26.27
N LEU A 1221 17.39 27.84 27.49
CA LEU A 1221 18.45 27.61 28.48
C LEU A 1221 18.89 26.14 28.57
N ARG A 1222 18.04 25.20 28.11
CA ARG A 1222 18.24 23.75 28.26
C ARG A 1222 19.62 23.30 27.83
N GLU A 1223 19.99 23.55 26.58
CA GLU A 1223 21.24 23.00 26.00
C GLU A 1223 22.49 23.61 26.62
N ALA A 1224 22.43 24.90 26.96
CA ALA A 1224 23.54 25.59 27.62
C ALA A 1224 23.75 25.03 29.03
N ILE A 1225 22.67 24.81 29.79
CA ILE A 1225 22.73 24.23 31.13
C ILE A 1225 23.14 22.76 31.10
N GLU A 1226 22.67 21.97 30.14
CA GLU A 1226 23.03 20.56 29.93
C GLU A 1226 24.52 20.40 29.61
N ARG A 1227 25.05 21.20 28.67
CA ARG A 1227 26.48 21.21 28.34
C ARG A 1227 27.34 21.67 29.51
N TRP A 1228 26.94 22.75 30.20
CA TRP A 1228 27.70 23.25 31.33
C TRP A 1228 27.68 22.28 32.52
N SER A 1229 26.54 21.63 32.82
CA SER A 1229 26.37 20.73 33.97
C SER A 1229 27.09 19.39 33.85
N SER A 1230 27.47 18.99 32.63
CA SER A 1230 28.11 17.70 32.33
C SER A 1230 29.64 17.74 32.30
N ARG A 1231 30.22 18.94 32.23
CA ARG A 1231 31.66 19.20 32.46
C ARG A 1231 31.99 19.09 33.94
#